data_AF-A0A814UTR2-F1
#
_entry.id   AF-A0A814UTR2-F1
#
_cell.length_a   1.000
_cell.length_b   1.000
_cell.length_c   1.000
_cell.angle_alpha   90.00
_cell.angle_beta   90.00
_cell.angle_gamma   90.00
#
_symmetry.space_group_name_H-M   'P 1'
#
loop_
_entity.id
_entity.type
_entity.pdbx_description
1 polymer ?
#
loop_
_entity_poly.entity_id
_entity_poly.type
_entity_poly.pdbx_seq_one_letter_code
_entity_poly.pdbx_strand_id
1 'polypeptide(L)'
;MGTRQSQFGSGMTKFSSIIRVKSRKSKNLETFSLIWIDENANKTEDNLTTQKRLRAKINFLKIFEKIDECEQYIQKIKDEKIILIVSGSVGRQLVPKIHDLTQLSAIYVYCMDKINNEKWAKDYIKVRSVVTQLNELVSNIIQDQKRREKIEEPLAMTIFKREEATYTDLKSENANFMWFQLFIDVLIRLEQSAVSKTELVLLGKEIYKGNEQELDIIEEFDKNYKPSKAIWWYTRECFLFRLLNKGFRVQDIDILFAYRFLITDMYKQLKQTQSETVQLEPVIHVYRGQAISIDELNHMKTSIGELISMSSFFSTSLQRETAVSFLRLANLTDLLQLVLFEIKADRRIKAKPFANITQLSFFQDEQEICFCFGSIFRIQNVVYDKQNNFWIVRLELCNDDDHDLRFVYAYMKNEMGEETGLLSLGKLLWKVGNHYKAEMYYTRLLDELEDDDPDLATCYEGLGNIADDRSQFDQAINMHTKALEIRKKTLSPKDKIIAFSYVNIGVVYTKNNELDLALKNYLKALDIVSGSQDLTTATIYNNIGELYRKKAQYDLACQHLSKSLSIRRALLPENHPGIAVSYSTIGNVCCEIGDYQSALVNYQKTLDIRLKTIPKQRDTGKTYRNIAIVYELCHQYQSALFNYNQALRIWQQLLEPTHPDILKVKEEIKQVNQKLYQI
;
A
#
# COMPACT_ATOMS: atom_id res chain seq x y z
N MET A 1 -55.20 39.62 41.21
CA MET A 1 -54.88 38.24 40.78
C MET A 1 -53.94 38.36 39.59
N GLY A 2 -52.62 38.50 39.78
CA GLY A 2 -51.71 37.37 40.04
C GLY A 2 -51.33 36.69 38.72
N THR A 3 -50.57 37.36 37.83
CA THR A 3 -49.14 37.09 37.53
C THR A 3 -48.81 35.74 36.88
N ARG A 4 -48.39 35.71 35.61
CA ARG A 4 -46.97 35.63 35.17
C ARG A 4 -46.84 35.37 33.66
N GLN A 5 -45.91 36.14 33.08
CA GLN A 5 -45.24 35.88 31.81
C GLN A 5 -44.59 34.49 31.79
N SER A 6 -44.56 33.84 30.62
CA SER A 6 -43.43 33.00 30.24
C SER A 6 -43.11 33.21 28.77
N GLN A 7 -41.92 33.76 28.55
CA GLN A 7 -41.27 33.94 27.26
C GLN A 7 -41.23 32.63 26.47
N PHE A 8 -41.68 32.64 25.23
CA PHE A 8 -41.28 31.64 24.24
C PHE A 8 -39.85 31.93 23.80
N GLY A 9 -38.89 31.52 24.64
CA GLY A 9 -37.51 31.27 24.26
C GLY A 9 -37.26 29.77 24.37
N SER A 10 -37.06 29.09 23.24
CA SER A 10 -36.30 27.84 23.07
C SER A 10 -36.69 27.13 21.78
N GLY A 11 -36.08 27.58 20.69
CA GLY A 11 -35.95 26.81 19.45
C GLY A 11 -34.48 26.57 19.13
N MET A 12 -33.64 26.26 20.14
CA MET A 12 -32.32 25.69 19.89
C MET A 12 -32.52 24.29 19.33
N THR A 13 -32.66 24.23 18.02
CA THR A 13 -32.57 23.02 17.23
C THR A 13 -31.21 22.37 17.46
N LYS A 14 -31.21 21.34 18.31
CA LYS A 14 -30.09 20.41 18.49
C LYS A 14 -29.90 19.65 17.17
N PHE A 15 -28.98 20.07 16.31
CA PHE A 15 -28.64 19.31 15.11
C PHE A 15 -27.23 18.69 15.19
N SER A 16 -27.27 17.36 15.36
CA SER A 16 -26.60 16.24 14.65
C SER A 16 -25.15 16.36 14.14
N SER A 17 -24.44 15.22 14.18
CA SER A 17 -22.99 15.03 14.28
C SER A 17 -22.36 14.43 13.03
N ILE A 18 -21.81 15.22 12.11
CA ILE A 18 -21.23 14.70 10.87
C ILE A 18 -19.90 13.95 11.06
N ILE A 19 -19.32 13.96 12.27
CA ILE A 19 -18.35 12.94 12.68
C ILE A 19 -18.61 12.62 14.16
N ARG A 20 -19.22 11.45 14.43
CA ARG A 20 -19.21 10.57 15.62
C ARG A 20 -18.58 11.06 16.93
N VAL A 21 -18.95 12.24 17.40
CA VAL A 21 -18.51 12.80 18.70
C VAL A 21 -19.67 12.87 19.72
N LYS A 22 -20.91 12.58 19.31
CA LYS A 22 -22.10 12.78 20.18
C LYS A 22 -22.59 11.55 20.96
N SER A 23 -22.11 10.33 20.69
CA SER A 23 -22.49 9.15 21.50
C SER A 23 -21.61 9.02 22.76
N ARG A 24 -22.03 9.73 23.80
CA ARG A 24 -21.32 9.94 25.08
C ARG A 24 -21.33 8.76 26.07
N LYS A 25 -21.53 7.51 25.68
CA LYS A 25 -21.63 6.40 26.67
C LYS A 25 -20.59 5.28 26.55
N SER A 26 -19.93 5.08 25.41
CA SER A 26 -18.88 4.08 25.25
C SER A 26 -17.64 4.72 24.65
N LYS A 27 -16.62 4.96 25.49
CA LYS A 27 -15.35 5.58 25.07
C LYS A 27 -14.32 4.48 24.84
N ASN A 28 -14.14 4.11 23.59
CA ASN A 28 -13.17 3.11 23.16
C ASN A 28 -12.18 3.77 22.18
N LEU A 29 -10.91 3.82 22.57
CA LEU A 29 -9.83 4.64 22.00
C LEU A 29 -8.98 3.78 21.07
N GLU A 30 -9.41 3.63 19.82
CA GLU A 30 -8.83 2.68 18.85
C GLU A 30 -7.87 3.28 17.82
N THR A 31 -7.64 4.58 17.86
CA THR A 31 -6.62 5.21 16.99
C THR A 31 -5.20 4.75 17.34
N PHE A 32 -5.00 4.15 18.53
CA PHE A 32 -3.72 3.72 19.05
C PHE A 32 -3.67 2.23 19.41
N SER A 33 -2.52 1.63 19.15
CA SER A 33 -2.15 0.30 19.65
C SER A 33 -1.46 0.44 21.01
N LEU A 34 -2.03 -0.17 22.05
CA LEU A 34 -1.44 -0.20 23.39
C LEU A 34 -0.54 -1.43 23.52
N ILE A 35 0.73 -1.19 23.82
CA ILE A 35 1.71 -2.23 24.06
C ILE A 35 2.06 -2.18 25.54
N TRP A 36 1.96 -3.30 26.24
CA TRP A 36 2.43 -3.43 27.61
C TRP A 36 3.57 -4.44 27.67
N ILE A 37 4.76 -3.97 28.03
CA ILE A 37 5.90 -4.82 28.32
C ILE A 37 6.22 -4.83 29.82
N ASP A 38 6.02 -5.99 30.44
CA ASP A 38 6.33 -6.26 31.84
C ASP A 38 6.40 -7.78 32.04
N GLU A 39 7.48 -8.27 32.65
CA GLU A 39 7.68 -9.69 32.98
C GLU A 39 6.58 -10.28 33.87
N ASN A 40 5.84 -9.41 34.57
CA ASN A 40 4.73 -9.79 35.45
C ASN A 40 3.36 -9.42 34.89
N ALA A 41 3.27 -8.89 33.66
CA ALA A 41 2.00 -8.44 33.06
C ALA A 41 0.92 -9.53 33.12
N ASN A 42 1.27 -10.79 32.89
CA ASN A 42 0.34 -11.93 32.86
C ASN A 42 0.26 -12.72 34.17
N LYS A 43 1.01 -12.33 35.21
CA LYS A 43 1.23 -13.17 36.40
C LYS A 43 0.36 -12.79 37.61
N THR A 44 -0.09 -11.55 37.72
CA THR A 44 -0.83 -11.07 38.90
C THR A 44 -2.29 -10.78 38.58
N GLU A 45 -3.18 -11.03 39.55
CA GLU A 45 -4.62 -10.77 39.43
C GLU A 45 -4.93 -9.28 39.20
N ASP A 46 -4.18 -8.39 39.84
CA ASP A 46 -4.29 -6.94 39.63
C ASP A 46 -3.92 -6.53 38.21
N ASN A 47 -2.87 -7.13 37.63
CA ASN A 47 -2.50 -6.87 36.25
C ASN A 47 -3.56 -7.42 35.29
N LEU A 48 -4.06 -8.64 35.49
CA LEU A 48 -5.14 -9.21 34.68
C LEU A 48 -6.43 -8.37 34.76
N THR A 49 -6.77 -7.86 35.94
CA THR A 49 -7.91 -6.94 36.14
C THR A 49 -7.68 -5.62 35.41
N THR A 50 -6.46 -5.09 35.45
CA THR A 50 -6.08 -3.87 34.74
C THR A 50 -6.12 -4.08 33.23
N GLN A 51 -5.64 -5.22 32.73
CA GLN A 51 -5.75 -5.60 31.34
C GLN A 51 -7.21 -5.63 30.89
N LYS A 52 -8.14 -6.22 31.67
CA LYS A 52 -9.58 -6.19 31.35
C LYS A 52 -10.11 -4.75 31.28
N ARG A 53 -9.74 -3.89 32.23
CA ARG A 53 -10.14 -2.47 32.24
C ARG A 53 -9.58 -1.69 31.04
N LEU A 54 -8.33 -1.97 30.66
CA LEU A 54 -7.70 -1.39 29.48
C LEU A 54 -8.37 -1.90 28.20
N ARG A 55 -8.61 -3.21 28.06
CA ARG A 55 -9.30 -3.82 26.91
C ARG A 55 -10.72 -3.31 26.72
N ALA A 56 -11.40 -2.92 27.81
CA ALA A 56 -12.70 -2.26 27.75
C ALA A 56 -12.66 -0.80 27.25
N LYS A 57 -11.45 -0.24 27.06
CA LYS A 57 -11.23 1.18 26.71
C LYS A 57 -10.26 1.39 25.54
N ILE A 58 -9.37 0.44 25.27
CA ILE A 58 -8.38 0.40 24.19
C ILE A 58 -8.30 -1.04 23.74
N ASN A 59 -8.74 -1.33 22.52
CA ASN A 59 -8.95 -2.72 22.11
C ASN A 59 -7.67 -3.45 21.74
N PHE A 60 -6.70 -2.76 21.11
CA PHE A 60 -5.45 -3.39 20.75
C PHE A 60 -4.45 -3.30 21.90
N LEU A 61 -4.63 -4.15 22.91
CA LEU A 61 -3.64 -4.38 23.96
C LEU A 61 -2.79 -5.61 23.61
N LYS A 62 -1.53 -5.39 23.25
CA LYS A 62 -0.54 -6.44 23.04
C LYS A 62 0.45 -6.47 24.20
N ILE A 63 0.72 -7.66 24.70
CA ILE A 63 1.58 -7.87 25.87
C ILE A 63 2.85 -8.57 25.43
N PHE A 64 3.99 -8.08 25.92
CA PHE A 64 5.29 -8.70 25.69
C PHE A 64 5.97 -9.00 27.03
N GLU A 65 6.62 -10.16 27.09
CA GLU A 65 7.46 -10.54 28.23
C GLU A 65 8.94 -10.30 27.94
N LYS A 66 9.34 -10.30 26.65
CA LYS A 66 10.73 -10.08 26.21
C LYS A 66 10.91 -8.74 25.51
N ILE A 67 12.04 -8.09 25.81
CA ILE A 67 12.40 -6.77 25.25
C ILE A 67 12.61 -6.87 23.74
N ASP A 68 13.37 -7.86 23.27
CA ASP A 68 13.73 -7.97 21.84
C ASP A 68 12.50 -8.18 20.95
N GLU A 69 11.54 -9.00 21.38
CA GLU A 69 10.29 -9.25 20.64
C GLU A 69 9.42 -7.98 20.55
N CYS A 70 9.36 -7.20 21.64
CA CYS A 70 8.65 -5.94 21.69
C CYS A 70 9.32 -4.87 20.80
N GLU A 71 10.64 -4.76 20.89
CA GLU A 71 11.44 -3.84 20.08
C GLU A 71 11.26 -4.10 18.58
N GLN A 72 11.41 -5.36 18.15
CA GLN A 72 11.21 -5.76 16.75
C GLN A 72 9.78 -5.48 16.28
N TYR A 73 8.78 -5.72 17.13
CA TYR A 73 7.38 -5.45 16.79
C TYR A 73 7.11 -3.94 16.61
N ILE A 74 7.59 -3.10 17.53
CA ILE A 74 7.42 -1.64 17.44
C ILE A 74 8.13 -1.08 16.20
N GLN A 75 9.32 -1.58 15.87
CA GLN A 75 10.07 -1.13 14.70
C GLN A 75 9.41 -1.56 13.37
N LYS A 76 8.74 -2.72 13.35
CA LYS A 76 8.04 -3.22 12.15
C LYS A 76 6.78 -2.42 11.84
N ILE A 77 6.13 -1.85 12.85
CA ILE A 77 4.89 -1.09 12.68
C ILE A 77 5.23 0.38 12.45
N LYS A 78 5.12 0.82 11.19
CA LYS A 78 5.37 2.21 10.79
C LYS A 78 4.09 3.05 10.72
N ASP A 79 2.95 2.41 10.41
CA ASP A 79 1.71 3.11 10.06
C ASP A 79 0.65 3.15 11.18
N GLU A 80 0.97 2.61 12.37
CA GLU A 80 0.11 2.72 13.55
C GLU A 80 0.72 3.63 14.61
N LYS A 81 -0.12 4.34 15.37
CA LYS A 81 0.31 5.08 16.55
C LYS A 81 0.31 4.18 17.77
N ILE A 82 1.42 4.16 18.52
CA ILE A 82 1.65 3.24 19.63
C ILE A 82 1.67 4.00 20.96
N ILE A 83 0.98 3.46 21.96
CA ILE A 83 1.16 3.81 23.37
C ILE A 83 1.90 2.66 24.03
N LEU A 84 2.96 2.96 24.76
CA LEU A 84 3.76 1.95 25.42
C LEU A 84 3.62 2.05 26.94
N ILE A 85 3.27 0.95 27.60
CA ILE A 85 3.38 0.76 29.04
C ILE A 85 4.64 -0.08 29.28
N VAL A 86 5.60 0.46 30.03
CA VAL A 86 6.84 -0.25 30.38
C VAL A 86 6.97 -0.37 31.90
N SER A 87 7.57 -1.45 32.38
CA SER A 87 8.07 -1.48 33.75
C SER A 87 9.30 -0.58 33.91
N GLY A 88 9.60 -0.13 35.14
CA GLY A 88 10.74 0.76 35.39
C GLY A 88 12.11 0.18 34.97
N SER A 89 12.33 -1.13 35.17
CA SER A 89 13.57 -1.81 34.78
C SER A 89 13.69 -1.97 33.26
N VAL A 90 12.61 -2.41 32.61
CA VAL A 90 12.54 -2.59 31.16
C VAL A 90 12.64 -1.23 30.44
N GLY A 91 11.98 -0.21 30.97
CA GLY A 91 11.96 1.14 30.41
C GLY A 91 13.36 1.73 30.24
N ARG A 92 14.27 1.52 31.22
CA ARG A 92 15.66 1.99 31.13
C ARG A 92 16.45 1.38 29.98
N GLN A 93 16.10 0.18 29.54
CA GLN A 93 16.79 -0.52 28.46
C GLN A 93 16.15 -0.24 27.10
N LEU A 94 14.81 -0.23 27.05
CA LEU A 94 14.06 -0.14 25.81
C LEU A 94 13.87 1.30 25.33
N VAL A 95 13.47 2.22 26.22
CA VAL A 95 13.13 3.61 25.85
C VAL A 95 14.27 4.34 25.10
N PRO A 96 15.55 4.23 25.51
CA PRO A 96 16.67 4.85 24.78
C PRO A 96 16.79 4.41 23.32
N LYS A 97 16.31 3.20 22.98
CA LYS A 97 16.40 2.66 21.61
C LYS A 97 15.24 3.07 20.71
N ILE A 98 14.09 3.39 21.29
CA ILE A 98 12.82 3.57 20.54
C ILE A 98 12.17 4.94 20.71
N HIS A 99 12.68 5.81 21.59
CA HIS A 99 12.02 7.08 21.90
C HIS A 99 11.86 8.00 20.68
N ASP A 100 12.74 7.92 19.68
CA ASP A 100 12.68 8.78 18.50
C ASP A 100 11.68 8.29 17.43
N LEU A 101 11.19 7.06 17.55
CA LEU A 101 10.27 6.45 16.59
C LEU A 101 8.96 7.24 16.46
N THR A 102 8.59 7.65 15.24
CA THR A 102 7.43 8.51 14.95
C THR A 102 6.09 7.84 15.21
N GLN A 103 6.04 6.51 15.15
CA GLN A 103 4.90 5.71 15.55
C GLN A 103 4.64 5.77 17.07
N LEU A 104 5.68 5.95 17.88
CA LEU A 104 5.55 6.00 19.33
C LEU A 104 4.98 7.35 19.77
N SER A 105 3.82 7.30 20.41
CA SER A 105 3.00 8.48 20.71
C SER A 105 3.06 8.88 22.18
N ALA A 106 3.14 7.90 23.08
CA ALA A 106 3.27 8.10 24.51
C ALA A 106 3.92 6.87 25.16
N ILE A 107 4.68 7.12 26.23
CA ILE A 107 5.25 6.09 27.09
C ILE A 107 4.77 6.34 28.52
N TYR A 108 4.25 5.30 29.16
CA TYR A 108 3.82 5.27 30.55
C TYR A 108 4.71 4.28 31.29
N VAL A 109 5.37 4.73 32.36
CA VAL A 109 6.25 3.88 33.16
C VAL A 109 5.49 3.42 34.40
N TYR A 110 5.21 2.14 34.51
CA TYR A 110 4.63 1.53 35.70
C TYR A 110 5.73 0.94 36.59
N CYS A 111 5.90 1.45 37.80
CA CYS A 111 6.96 0.98 38.69
C CYS A 111 6.67 1.27 40.16
N MET A 112 7.23 0.47 41.06
CA MET A 112 7.13 0.71 42.51
C MET A 112 8.06 1.85 42.98
N ASP A 113 9.23 1.98 42.38
CA ASP A 113 10.22 3.01 42.72
C ASP A 113 10.08 4.24 41.80
N LYS A 114 9.15 5.12 42.14
CA LYS A 114 8.83 6.32 41.35
C LYS A 114 10.03 7.26 41.21
N ILE A 115 10.69 7.58 42.31
CA ILE A 115 11.73 8.62 42.38
C ILE A 115 12.90 8.29 41.46
N ASN A 116 13.39 7.04 41.48
CA ASN A 116 14.52 6.68 40.62
C ASN A 116 14.13 6.58 39.14
N ASN A 117 12.89 6.22 38.83
CA ASN A 117 12.45 6.14 37.44
C ASN A 117 12.09 7.51 36.83
N GLU A 118 11.67 8.47 37.66
CA GLU A 118 11.50 9.86 37.23
C GLU A 118 12.82 10.55 36.84
N LYS A 119 13.97 10.11 37.37
CA LYS A 119 15.27 10.70 37.02
C LYS A 119 15.61 10.52 35.55
N TRP A 120 15.52 9.30 35.03
CA TRP A 120 15.82 8.99 33.62
C TRP A 120 14.64 9.30 32.70
N ALA A 121 13.40 9.19 33.18
CA ALA A 121 12.22 9.44 32.36
C ALA A 121 12.15 10.89 31.83
N LYS A 122 12.68 11.86 32.59
CA LYS A 122 12.69 13.29 32.23
C LYS A 122 13.53 13.58 30.98
N ASP A 123 14.48 12.72 30.65
CA ASP A 123 15.33 12.88 29.46
C ASP A 123 14.57 12.57 28.16
N TYR A 124 13.38 11.97 28.25
CA TYR A 124 12.62 11.51 27.09
C TYR A 124 11.23 12.17 27.00
N ILE A 125 11.06 13.05 26.01
CA ILE A 125 9.83 13.87 25.82
C ILE A 125 8.55 13.04 25.69
N LYS A 126 8.64 11.82 25.16
CA LYS A 126 7.48 10.93 24.96
C LYS A 126 7.06 10.20 26.23
N VAL A 127 7.87 10.21 27.30
CA VAL A 127 7.47 9.67 28.60
C VAL A 127 6.53 10.65 29.28
N ARG A 128 5.25 10.26 29.40
CA ARG A 128 4.18 11.14 29.87
C ARG A 128 4.01 11.11 31.38
N SER A 129 4.15 9.93 31.98
CA SER A 129 4.04 9.79 33.42
C SER A 129 4.76 8.54 33.93
N VAL A 130 5.30 8.65 35.14
CA VAL A 130 5.76 7.53 35.96
C VAL A 130 4.71 7.30 37.05
N VAL A 131 4.08 6.13 37.04
CA VAL A 131 2.94 5.78 37.90
C VAL A 131 3.26 4.56 38.76
N THR A 132 2.76 4.59 40.00
CA THR A 132 2.92 3.49 40.98
C THR A 132 1.65 2.67 41.16
N GLN A 133 0.51 3.20 40.71
CA GLN A 133 -0.79 2.55 40.84
C GLN A 133 -1.41 2.28 39.47
N LEU A 134 -1.95 1.07 39.27
CA LEU A 134 -2.59 0.65 38.02
C LEU A 134 -3.86 1.46 37.71
N ASN A 135 -4.60 1.93 38.72
CA ASN A 135 -5.77 2.80 38.51
C ASN A 135 -5.40 4.17 37.94
N GLU A 136 -4.26 4.72 38.39
CA GLU A 136 -3.72 5.98 37.88
C GLU A 136 -3.26 5.80 36.42
N LEU A 137 -2.57 4.69 36.13
CA LEU A 137 -2.15 4.33 34.77
C LEU A 137 -3.33 4.35 33.79
N VAL A 138 -4.40 3.62 34.11
CA VAL A 138 -5.60 3.55 33.26
C VAL A 138 -6.23 4.93 33.07
N SER A 139 -6.33 5.71 34.15
CA SER A 139 -6.95 7.04 34.11
C SER A 139 -6.14 8.02 33.26
N ASN A 140 -4.81 8.03 33.42
CA ASN A 140 -3.89 8.89 32.68
C ASN A 140 -3.94 8.56 31.18
N ILE A 141 -3.85 7.28 30.83
CA ILE A 141 -3.95 6.83 29.44
C ILE A 141 -5.29 7.28 28.86
N ILE A 142 -6.42 6.99 29.52
CA ILE A 142 -7.75 7.37 29.01
C ILE A 142 -7.90 8.88 28.85
N GLN A 143 -7.33 9.69 29.76
CA GLN A 143 -7.41 11.14 29.69
C GLN A 143 -6.55 11.73 28.58
N ASP A 144 -5.32 11.23 28.40
CA ASP A 144 -4.44 11.61 27.29
C ASP A 144 -5.08 11.23 25.94
N GLN A 145 -5.71 10.06 25.88
CA GLN A 145 -6.37 9.56 24.70
C GLN A 145 -7.61 10.35 24.30
N LYS A 146 -8.46 10.76 25.26
CA LYS A 146 -9.57 11.69 24.99
C LYS A 146 -9.10 13.03 24.41
N ARG A 147 -7.86 13.44 24.70
CA ARG A 147 -7.26 14.61 24.07
C ARG A 147 -6.88 14.27 22.63
N ARG A 148 -6.22 13.13 22.39
CA ARG A 148 -5.71 12.70 21.07
C ARG A 148 -6.75 12.26 20.05
N GLU A 149 -7.86 11.63 20.44
CA GLU A 149 -8.96 11.29 19.52
C GLU A 149 -9.53 12.52 18.79
N LYS A 150 -9.48 13.69 19.42
CA LYS A 150 -9.88 14.95 18.79
C LYS A 150 -8.87 15.50 17.78
N ILE A 151 -7.70 14.88 17.69
CA ILE A 151 -6.46 15.43 17.11
C ILE A 151 -6.03 14.55 15.93
N GLU A 152 -6.03 13.22 16.03
CA GLU A 152 -5.26 12.35 15.12
C GLU A 152 -6.06 11.19 14.46
N GLU A 153 -7.18 11.45 13.78
CA GLU A 153 -7.67 10.50 12.77
C GLU A 153 -7.03 10.85 11.41
N PRO A 154 -5.96 10.13 10.97
CA PRO A 154 -5.31 10.43 9.71
C PRO A 154 -6.27 10.14 8.56
N LEU A 155 -6.18 10.94 7.51
CA LEU A 155 -7.01 10.75 6.32
C LEU A 155 -6.40 9.58 5.54
N ALA A 156 -7.12 8.46 5.48
CA ALA A 156 -6.70 7.32 4.67
C ALA A 156 -6.85 7.70 3.18
N MET A 157 -5.81 8.27 2.59
CA MET A 157 -5.80 8.73 1.20
C MET A 157 -4.55 8.27 0.46
N THR A 158 -4.68 8.13 -0.85
CA THR A 158 -3.55 7.90 -1.76
C THR A 158 -3.63 8.91 -2.90
N ILE A 159 -2.49 9.49 -3.28
CA ILE A 159 -2.39 10.39 -4.43
C ILE A 159 -1.73 9.65 -5.58
N PHE A 160 -2.29 9.80 -6.77
CA PHE A 160 -1.65 9.38 -8.00
C PHE A 160 -1.07 10.60 -8.71
N LYS A 161 0.25 10.58 -8.94
CA LYS A 161 1.02 11.63 -9.61
C LYS A 161 1.37 11.22 -11.02
N ARG A 162 0.93 12.00 -12.00
CA ARG A 162 1.14 11.70 -13.42
C ARG A 162 2.63 11.66 -13.82
N GLU A 163 3.46 12.55 -13.28
CA GLU A 163 4.89 12.62 -13.63
C GLU A 163 5.68 11.35 -13.21
N GLU A 164 5.15 10.57 -12.26
CA GLU A 164 5.76 9.33 -11.76
C GLU A 164 5.14 8.08 -12.41
N ALA A 165 4.05 8.22 -13.16
CA ALA A 165 3.29 7.12 -13.75
C ALA A 165 3.93 6.68 -15.07
N THR A 166 4.95 5.82 -14.97
CA THR A 166 5.58 5.20 -16.14
C THR A 166 5.44 3.69 -16.11
N TYR A 167 5.49 3.10 -17.31
CA TYR A 167 5.08 1.73 -17.64
C TYR A 167 5.74 0.58 -16.83
N THR A 168 6.61 0.85 -15.86
CA THR A 168 7.43 -0.17 -15.23
C THR A 168 7.70 -0.01 -13.73
N ASP A 169 7.34 1.11 -13.09
CA ASP A 169 7.69 1.33 -11.66
C ASP A 169 6.49 1.18 -10.71
N LEU A 170 6.14 -0.07 -10.44
CA LEU A 170 5.16 -0.51 -9.42
C LEU A 170 5.70 -0.41 -7.99
N LYS A 171 6.69 0.45 -7.73
CA LYS A 171 7.26 0.73 -6.39
C LYS A 171 7.04 2.17 -5.91
N SER A 172 6.32 2.99 -6.68
CA SER A 172 6.01 4.41 -6.40
C SER A 172 4.68 4.59 -5.64
N GLU A 173 4.36 5.81 -5.20
CA GLU A 173 3.06 6.16 -4.59
C GLU A 173 1.88 5.77 -5.50
N ASN A 174 2.08 5.83 -6.82
CA ASN A 174 1.11 5.38 -7.82
C ASN A 174 0.79 3.88 -7.72
N ALA A 175 1.74 3.06 -7.30
CA ALA A 175 1.54 1.62 -7.16
C ALA A 175 0.57 1.31 -6.01
N ASN A 176 0.69 2.04 -4.89
CA ASN A 176 -0.24 1.93 -3.77
C ASN A 176 -1.64 2.39 -4.18
N PHE A 177 -1.75 3.48 -4.95
CA PHE A 177 -3.02 3.94 -5.52
C PHE A 177 -3.66 2.85 -6.40
N MET A 178 -2.93 2.34 -7.41
CA MET A 178 -3.44 1.37 -8.37
C MET A 178 -3.81 0.04 -7.70
N TRP A 179 -2.96 -0.46 -6.80
CA TRP A 179 -3.24 -1.68 -6.05
C TRP A 179 -4.48 -1.54 -5.19
N PHE A 180 -4.62 -0.44 -4.46
CA PHE A 180 -5.77 -0.26 -3.60
C PHE A 180 -7.06 -0.21 -4.42
N GLN A 181 -7.05 0.47 -5.57
CA GLN A 181 -8.18 0.50 -6.50
C GLN A 181 -8.55 -0.91 -7.00
N LEU A 182 -7.57 -1.70 -7.44
CA LEU A 182 -7.82 -3.08 -7.88
C LEU A 182 -8.35 -3.95 -6.73
N PHE A 183 -7.77 -3.81 -5.55
CA PHE A 183 -8.15 -4.57 -4.38
C PHE A 183 -9.61 -4.30 -4.01
N ILE A 184 -10.01 -3.04 -3.98
CA ILE A 184 -11.38 -2.63 -3.76
C ILE A 184 -12.33 -3.22 -4.81
N ASP A 185 -11.96 -3.19 -6.09
CA ASP A 185 -12.78 -3.77 -7.16
C ASP A 185 -12.94 -5.29 -7.01
N VAL A 186 -11.87 -5.99 -6.61
CA VAL A 186 -11.90 -7.43 -6.33
C VAL A 186 -12.81 -7.72 -5.12
N LEU A 187 -12.67 -6.98 -4.02
CA LEU A 187 -13.51 -7.15 -2.84
C LEU A 187 -15.01 -7.03 -3.14
N ILE A 188 -15.40 -6.08 -4.00
CA ILE A 188 -16.80 -5.84 -4.37
C ILE A 188 -17.36 -6.95 -5.28
N ARG A 189 -16.51 -7.56 -6.10
CA ARG A 189 -16.91 -8.60 -7.08
C ARG A 189 -16.84 -10.02 -6.52
N LEU A 190 -16.10 -10.24 -5.44
CA LEU A 190 -15.96 -11.56 -4.83
C LEU A 190 -17.33 -12.14 -4.44
N GLU A 191 -17.56 -13.38 -4.87
CA GLU A 191 -18.77 -14.10 -4.50
C GLU A 191 -18.80 -14.32 -2.99
N GLN A 192 -19.97 -14.04 -2.41
CA GLN A 192 -20.14 -14.15 -0.97
C GLN A 192 -20.48 -15.59 -0.59
N SER A 193 -19.57 -16.26 0.12
CA SER A 193 -19.89 -17.52 0.78
C SER A 193 -20.49 -17.28 2.17
N ALA A 194 -21.37 -18.17 2.61
CA ALA A 194 -21.92 -18.15 3.98
C ALA A 194 -20.82 -18.20 5.07
N VAL A 195 -19.65 -18.74 4.73
CA VAL A 195 -18.46 -18.83 5.61
C VAL A 195 -17.88 -17.45 5.94
N SER A 196 -18.01 -16.47 5.02
CA SER A 196 -17.40 -15.14 5.15
C SER A 196 -17.88 -14.37 6.39
N LYS A 197 -19.17 -14.48 6.75
CA LYS A 197 -19.71 -13.86 7.97
C LYS A 197 -19.10 -14.50 9.22
N THR A 198 -18.99 -15.83 9.23
CA THR A 198 -18.45 -16.60 10.35
C THR A 198 -16.98 -16.24 10.60
N GLU A 199 -16.18 -16.10 9.54
CA GLU A 199 -14.79 -15.62 9.63
C GLU A 199 -14.70 -14.26 10.33
N LEU A 200 -15.54 -13.30 9.92
CA LEU A 200 -15.55 -11.97 10.53
C LEU A 200 -15.98 -12.00 12.02
N VAL A 201 -16.97 -12.83 12.35
CA VAL A 201 -17.43 -13.00 13.75
C VAL A 201 -16.33 -13.62 14.60
N LEU A 202 -15.63 -14.63 14.10
CA LEU A 202 -14.51 -15.26 14.81
C LEU A 202 -13.35 -14.28 15.00
N LEU A 203 -12.99 -13.53 13.95
CA LEU A 203 -11.97 -12.48 14.02
C LEU A 203 -12.36 -11.42 15.06
N GLY A 204 -13.61 -10.96 15.05
CA GLY A 204 -14.14 -10.02 16.02
C GLY A 204 -14.04 -10.54 17.46
N LYS A 205 -14.45 -11.80 17.70
CA LYS A 205 -14.37 -12.44 19.03
C LYS A 205 -12.94 -12.53 19.54
N GLU A 206 -11.99 -12.83 18.67
CA GLU A 206 -10.58 -12.92 19.06
C GLU A 206 -9.99 -11.54 19.34
N ILE A 207 -10.24 -10.55 18.49
CA ILE A 207 -9.72 -9.18 18.69
C ILE A 207 -10.31 -8.53 19.94
N TYR A 208 -11.62 -8.70 20.19
CA TYR A 208 -12.33 -8.10 21.32
C TYR A 208 -12.43 -9.04 22.53
N LYS A 209 -11.56 -10.05 22.61
CA LYS A 209 -11.49 -10.96 23.74
C LYS A 209 -11.29 -10.20 25.05
N GLY A 210 -12.24 -10.38 25.99
CA GLY A 210 -12.25 -9.69 27.28
C GLY A 210 -12.96 -8.32 27.29
N ASN A 211 -13.57 -7.90 26.18
CA ASN A 211 -14.47 -6.74 26.11
C ASN A 211 -15.93 -7.21 25.97
N GLU A 212 -16.60 -7.48 27.10
CA GLU A 212 -17.96 -8.04 27.14
C GLU A 212 -18.97 -7.21 26.34
N GLN A 213 -18.87 -5.88 26.37
CA GLN A 213 -19.78 -5.00 25.64
C GLN A 213 -19.70 -5.21 24.12
N GLU A 214 -18.51 -5.41 23.58
CA GLU A 214 -18.34 -5.64 22.15
C GLU A 214 -18.66 -7.10 21.78
N LEU A 215 -18.37 -8.06 22.67
CA LEU A 215 -18.76 -9.45 22.46
C LEU A 215 -20.29 -9.60 22.37
N ASP A 216 -21.06 -8.90 23.20
CA ASP A 216 -22.52 -8.86 23.10
C ASP A 216 -22.99 -8.32 21.74
N ILE A 217 -22.36 -7.25 21.25
CA ILE A 217 -22.69 -6.67 19.94
C ILE A 217 -22.29 -7.62 18.80
N ILE A 218 -21.18 -8.35 18.93
CA ILE A 218 -20.77 -9.35 17.95
C ILE A 218 -21.79 -10.50 17.90
N GLU A 219 -22.32 -10.95 19.04
CA GLU A 219 -23.39 -11.95 19.07
C GLU A 219 -24.71 -11.43 18.49
N GLU A 220 -25.06 -10.17 18.76
CA GLU A 220 -26.21 -9.51 18.17
C GLU A 220 -26.07 -9.44 16.64
N PHE A 221 -24.89 -9.06 16.15
CA PHE A 221 -24.56 -9.01 14.73
C PHE A 221 -24.69 -10.39 14.09
N ASP A 222 -24.10 -11.43 14.69
CA ASP A 222 -24.12 -12.77 14.15
C ASP A 222 -25.55 -13.31 13.96
N LYS A 223 -26.44 -13.02 14.92
CA LYS A 223 -27.85 -13.44 14.89
C LYS A 223 -28.71 -12.60 13.94
N ASN A 224 -28.49 -11.28 13.88
CA ASN A 224 -29.43 -10.33 13.30
C ASN A 224 -28.98 -9.67 11.99
N TYR A 225 -27.76 -9.94 11.52
CA TYR A 225 -27.24 -9.33 10.30
C TYR A 225 -28.12 -9.66 9.08
N LYS A 226 -28.38 -8.63 8.27
CA LYS A 226 -29.04 -8.75 6.96
C LYS A 226 -28.32 -7.86 5.94
N PRO A 227 -28.17 -8.29 4.68
CA PRO A 227 -27.54 -7.49 3.64
C PRO A 227 -28.15 -6.10 3.45
N SER A 228 -29.46 -5.92 3.71
CA SER A 228 -30.15 -4.63 3.65
C SER A 228 -29.85 -3.68 4.82
N LYS A 229 -29.14 -4.13 5.85
CA LYS A 229 -28.73 -3.34 7.03
C LYS A 229 -27.22 -3.16 7.17
N ALA A 230 -26.43 -3.48 6.14
CA ALA A 230 -24.98 -3.29 6.15
C ALA A 230 -24.54 -1.85 6.52
N ILE A 231 -25.10 -0.82 5.88
CA ILE A 231 -24.77 0.59 6.21
C ILE A 231 -25.20 0.94 7.63
N TRP A 232 -26.35 0.45 8.10
CA TRP A 232 -26.80 0.63 9.48
C TRP A 232 -25.78 0.07 10.49
N TRP A 233 -25.28 -1.15 10.22
CA TRP A 233 -24.28 -1.79 11.06
C TRP A 233 -22.93 -1.07 11.02
N TYR A 234 -22.52 -0.55 9.86
CA TYR A 234 -21.30 0.25 9.72
C TYR A 234 -21.40 1.64 10.37
N THR A 235 -22.59 2.24 10.38
CA THR A 235 -22.83 3.55 10.99
C THR A 235 -23.04 3.48 12.50
N ARG A 236 -23.41 2.31 13.03
CA ARG A 236 -23.40 2.04 14.47
C ARG A 236 -21.98 2.11 15.03
N GLU A 237 -21.83 2.67 16.22
CA GLU A 237 -20.55 2.68 16.96
C GLU A 237 -20.28 1.29 17.57
N CYS A 238 -19.80 0.36 16.75
CA CYS A 238 -19.42 -0.99 17.17
C CYS A 238 -18.13 -1.44 16.48
N PHE A 239 -17.69 -2.67 16.80
CA PHE A 239 -16.50 -3.30 16.22
C PHE A 239 -16.39 -3.21 14.69
N LEU A 240 -17.52 -3.24 13.98
CA LEU A 240 -17.56 -3.22 12.50
C LEU A 240 -16.98 -1.94 11.93
N PHE A 241 -17.51 -0.80 12.35
CA PHE A 241 -17.01 0.50 11.93
C PHE A 241 -15.51 0.64 12.22
N ARG A 242 -15.17 0.20 13.42
CA ARG A 242 -13.91 0.49 14.08
C ARG A 242 -12.75 -0.31 13.47
N LEU A 243 -12.90 -1.63 13.35
CA LEU A 243 -11.95 -2.46 12.62
C LEU A 243 -11.89 -2.15 11.13
N LEU A 244 -13.02 -1.88 10.48
CA LEU A 244 -13.01 -1.61 9.05
C LEU A 244 -12.23 -0.33 8.71
N ASN A 245 -12.44 0.76 9.45
CA ASN A 245 -11.66 1.99 9.22
C ASN A 245 -10.20 1.84 9.62
N LYS A 246 -9.89 1.03 10.66
CA LYS A 246 -8.50 0.64 10.93
C LYS A 246 -7.91 -0.06 9.70
N GLY A 247 -8.61 -1.05 9.16
CA GLY A 247 -8.21 -1.80 7.98
C GLY A 247 -7.93 -0.90 6.78
N PHE A 248 -8.80 0.08 6.50
CA PHE A 248 -8.57 1.04 5.42
C PHE A 248 -7.38 1.96 5.66
N ARG A 249 -7.21 2.45 6.90
CA ARG A 249 -6.14 3.37 7.29
C ARG A 249 -4.76 2.74 7.18
N VAL A 250 -4.61 1.50 7.64
CA VAL A 250 -3.32 0.79 7.64
C VAL A 250 -3.19 -0.18 6.45
N GLN A 251 -4.18 -0.18 5.55
CA GLN A 251 -4.30 -1.12 4.43
C GLN A 251 -4.13 -2.58 4.87
N ASP A 252 -4.75 -2.94 5.99
CA ASP A 252 -4.76 -4.30 6.53
C ASP A 252 -5.66 -5.18 5.66
N ILE A 253 -5.02 -5.87 4.72
CA ILE A 253 -5.68 -6.77 3.78
C ILE A 253 -6.45 -7.90 4.48
N ASP A 254 -5.96 -8.43 5.60
CA ASP A 254 -6.61 -9.56 6.27
C ASP A 254 -7.92 -9.11 6.90
N ILE A 255 -7.91 -7.93 7.54
CA ILE A 255 -9.13 -7.27 8.01
C ILE A 255 -10.05 -6.97 6.83
N LEU A 256 -9.58 -6.26 5.81
CA LEU A 256 -10.44 -5.86 4.68
C LEU A 256 -11.04 -7.06 3.94
N PHE A 257 -10.29 -8.16 3.82
CA PHE A 257 -10.77 -9.40 3.24
C PHE A 257 -11.79 -10.12 4.14
N ALA A 258 -11.62 -10.12 5.46
CA ALA A 258 -12.65 -10.62 6.39
C ALA A 258 -13.96 -9.80 6.28
N TYR A 259 -13.84 -8.50 5.99
CA TYR A 259 -14.97 -7.58 5.80
C TYR A 259 -15.59 -7.62 4.39
N ARG A 260 -15.08 -8.43 3.46
CA ARG A 260 -15.47 -8.43 2.03
C ARG A 260 -16.98 -8.48 1.78
N PHE A 261 -17.72 -9.29 2.54
CA PHE A 261 -19.17 -9.41 2.37
C PHE A 261 -19.90 -8.13 2.81
N LEU A 262 -19.52 -7.55 3.96
CA LEU A 262 -20.09 -6.30 4.47
C LEU A 262 -19.78 -5.15 3.51
N ILE A 263 -18.53 -5.08 3.03
CA ILE A 263 -18.05 -4.10 2.04
C ILE A 263 -18.90 -4.16 0.76
N THR A 264 -19.15 -5.36 0.25
CA THR A 264 -19.99 -5.60 -0.92
C THR A 264 -21.45 -5.23 -0.69
N ASP A 265 -22.02 -5.57 0.47
CA ASP A 265 -23.41 -5.25 0.79
C ASP A 265 -23.62 -3.73 0.96
N MET A 266 -22.66 -3.03 1.57
CA MET A 266 -22.66 -1.57 1.64
C MET A 266 -22.55 -0.94 0.25
N TYR A 267 -21.67 -1.46 -0.61
CA TYR A 267 -21.55 -1.00 -1.99
C TYR A 267 -22.87 -1.15 -2.75
N LYS A 268 -23.53 -2.32 -2.64
CA LYS A 268 -24.84 -2.59 -3.27
C LYS A 268 -25.93 -1.64 -2.76
N GLN A 269 -25.99 -1.38 -1.45
CA GLN A 269 -26.93 -0.42 -0.87
C GLN A 269 -26.70 1.00 -1.41
N LEU A 270 -25.45 1.49 -1.39
CA LEU A 270 -25.13 2.82 -1.91
C LEU A 270 -25.53 2.94 -3.39
N LYS A 271 -25.21 1.92 -4.19
CA LYS A 271 -25.53 1.88 -5.62
C LYS A 271 -27.04 1.91 -5.86
N GLN A 272 -27.80 1.14 -5.08
CA GLN A 272 -29.26 1.12 -5.16
C GLN A 272 -29.84 2.52 -4.82
N THR A 273 -29.45 3.11 -3.69
CA THR A 273 -29.96 4.42 -3.27
C THR A 273 -29.57 5.55 -4.22
N GLN A 274 -28.38 5.49 -4.81
CA GLN A 274 -27.99 6.45 -5.86
C GLN A 274 -28.89 6.31 -7.10
N SER A 275 -29.25 5.09 -7.50
CA SER A 275 -30.15 4.86 -8.63
C SER A 275 -31.58 5.36 -8.39
N GLU A 276 -32.03 5.36 -7.13
CA GLU A 276 -33.36 5.87 -6.73
C GLU A 276 -33.40 7.41 -6.70
N THR A 277 -32.25 8.09 -6.67
CA THR A 277 -32.13 9.55 -6.56
C THR A 277 -31.84 10.26 -7.89
N VAL A 278 -31.97 9.55 -9.03
CA VAL A 278 -31.65 10.04 -10.39
C VAL A 278 -32.47 11.27 -10.82
N GLN A 279 -33.65 11.50 -10.22
CA GLN A 279 -34.52 12.64 -10.52
C GLN A 279 -34.11 13.95 -9.80
N LEU A 280 -33.12 13.92 -8.90
CA LEU A 280 -32.63 15.11 -8.20
C LEU A 280 -31.61 15.90 -9.05
N GLU A 281 -31.21 17.08 -8.56
CA GLU A 281 -30.15 17.88 -9.18
C GLU A 281 -28.91 17.03 -9.50
N PRO A 282 -28.35 17.10 -10.72
CA PRO A 282 -27.29 16.19 -11.14
C PRO A 282 -25.99 16.45 -10.40
N VAL A 283 -25.66 17.70 -10.12
CA VAL A 283 -24.44 18.09 -9.40
C VAL A 283 -24.79 18.56 -8.01
N ILE A 284 -24.07 18.06 -7.01
CA ILE A 284 -24.17 18.53 -5.62
C ILE A 284 -22.83 19.04 -5.10
N HIS A 285 -22.94 19.93 -4.12
CA HIS A 285 -21.83 20.39 -3.31
C HIS A 285 -21.97 19.82 -1.91
N VAL A 286 -20.92 19.16 -1.45
CA VAL A 286 -20.86 18.55 -0.12
C VAL A 286 -19.59 18.95 0.61
N TYR A 287 -19.65 18.94 1.93
CA TYR A 287 -18.67 19.56 2.81
C TYR A 287 -18.23 18.60 3.92
N ARG A 288 -16.94 18.59 4.22
CA ARG A 288 -16.39 17.87 5.38
C ARG A 288 -15.33 18.70 6.07
N GLY A 289 -15.48 18.92 7.37
CA GLY A 289 -14.48 19.58 8.19
C GLY A 289 -13.72 18.55 9.03
N GLN A 290 -12.39 18.56 8.97
CA GLN A 290 -11.54 17.76 9.84
C GLN A 290 -10.18 18.42 10.09
N ALA A 291 -9.48 18.01 11.16
CA ALA A 291 -8.07 18.32 11.34
C ALA A 291 -7.22 17.29 10.57
N ILE A 292 -6.17 17.73 9.90
CA ILE A 292 -5.20 16.84 9.23
C ILE A 292 -3.76 17.27 9.55
N SER A 293 -2.80 16.39 9.31
CA SER A 293 -1.39 16.72 9.50
C SER A 293 -0.90 17.77 8.51
N ILE A 294 0.10 18.55 8.95
CA ILE A 294 0.78 19.52 8.09
C ILE A 294 1.38 18.82 6.86
N ASP A 295 1.89 17.60 7.03
CA ASP A 295 2.49 16.81 5.94
C ASP A 295 1.44 16.42 4.88
N GLU A 296 0.29 15.86 5.29
CA GLU A 296 -0.83 15.56 4.38
C GLU A 296 -1.32 16.82 3.66
N LEU A 297 -1.44 17.94 4.38
CA LEU A 297 -1.85 19.21 3.78
C LEU A 297 -0.83 19.71 2.75
N ASN A 298 0.47 19.66 3.08
CA ASN A 298 1.53 20.08 2.18
C ASN A 298 1.60 19.17 0.94
N HIS A 299 1.39 17.88 1.13
CA HIS A 299 1.31 16.92 0.04
C HIS A 299 0.13 17.22 -0.90
N MET A 300 -1.03 17.63 -0.38
CA MET A 300 -2.15 18.10 -1.20
C MET A 300 -1.84 19.42 -1.92
N LYS A 301 -1.13 20.36 -1.28
CA LYS A 301 -0.71 21.63 -1.92
C LYS A 301 0.22 21.40 -3.11
N THR A 302 1.11 20.41 -3.03
CA THR A 302 2.04 20.07 -4.12
C THR A 302 1.40 19.20 -5.20
N SER A 303 0.19 18.68 -4.97
CA SER A 303 -0.49 17.73 -5.87
C SER A 303 -1.76 18.33 -6.49
N ILE A 304 -1.81 19.66 -6.67
CA ILE A 304 -2.93 20.33 -7.34
C ILE A 304 -2.99 19.84 -8.80
N GLY A 305 -4.18 19.46 -9.24
CA GLY A 305 -4.42 18.84 -10.54
C GLY A 305 -4.26 17.33 -10.54
N GLU A 306 -3.69 16.71 -9.51
CA GLU A 306 -3.51 15.25 -9.45
C GLU A 306 -4.76 14.52 -8.92
N LEU A 307 -4.77 13.19 -9.07
CA LEU A 307 -5.85 12.33 -8.58
C LEU A 307 -5.62 11.94 -7.12
N ILE A 308 -6.67 12.01 -6.30
CA ILE A 308 -6.68 11.56 -4.91
C ILE A 308 -7.78 10.52 -4.73
N SER A 309 -7.44 9.38 -4.15
CA SER A 309 -8.39 8.33 -3.77
C SER A 309 -8.57 8.32 -2.26
N MET A 310 -9.82 8.32 -1.80
CA MET A 310 -10.15 8.08 -0.39
C MET A 310 -10.22 6.57 -0.14
N SER A 311 -9.36 6.07 0.73
CA SER A 311 -9.24 4.64 1.01
C SER A 311 -10.34 4.13 1.94
N SER A 312 -11.05 5.01 2.65
CA SER A 312 -12.20 4.67 3.50
C SER A 312 -13.49 5.26 2.94
N PHE A 313 -14.62 4.93 3.58
CA PHE A 313 -15.85 5.69 3.38
C PHE A 313 -15.61 7.15 3.73
N PHE A 314 -16.15 8.04 2.90
CA PHE A 314 -15.97 9.47 3.06
C PHE A 314 -17.32 10.13 3.30
N SER A 315 -17.62 10.34 4.58
CA SER A 315 -18.86 10.98 5.04
C SER A 315 -18.79 12.50 4.91
N THR A 316 -19.84 13.10 4.37
CA THR A 316 -19.91 14.53 4.05
C THR A 316 -21.31 15.09 4.33
N SER A 317 -21.42 16.41 4.42
CA SER A 317 -22.67 17.14 4.62
C SER A 317 -23.12 17.86 3.36
N LEU A 318 -24.44 18.01 3.17
CA LEU A 318 -24.98 19.02 2.24
C LEU A 318 -24.86 20.46 2.80
N GLN A 319 -24.66 20.62 4.11
CA GLN A 319 -24.63 21.92 4.79
C GLN A 319 -23.21 22.30 5.18
N ARG A 320 -22.74 23.44 4.66
CA ARG A 320 -21.38 23.93 4.90
C ARG A 320 -21.17 24.31 6.36
N GLU A 321 -22.14 24.97 6.98
CA GLU A 321 -22.09 25.42 8.37
C GLU A 321 -21.90 24.24 9.32
N THR A 322 -22.58 23.13 9.02
CA THR A 322 -22.48 21.90 9.79
C THR A 322 -21.04 21.37 9.74
N ALA A 323 -20.41 21.29 8.56
CA ALA A 323 -19.00 20.91 8.41
C ALA A 323 -18.03 21.87 9.14
N VAL A 324 -18.25 23.19 9.03
CA VAL A 324 -17.42 24.20 9.71
C VAL A 324 -17.56 24.12 11.24
N SER A 325 -18.75 23.78 11.74
CA SER A 325 -18.97 23.62 13.18
C SER A 325 -18.10 22.49 13.77
N PHE A 326 -17.82 21.43 13.00
CA PHE A 326 -16.90 20.37 13.41
C PHE A 326 -15.46 20.83 13.50
N LEU A 327 -15.00 21.67 12.56
CA LEU A 327 -13.65 22.25 12.63
C LEU A 327 -13.41 23.00 13.93
N ARG A 328 -14.43 23.73 14.39
CA ARG A 328 -14.34 24.51 15.64
C ARG A 328 -14.35 23.65 16.91
N LEU A 329 -14.72 22.38 16.81
CA LEU A 329 -14.69 21.42 17.93
C LEU A 329 -13.35 20.68 18.04
N ALA A 330 -12.51 20.74 17.01
CA ALA A 330 -11.19 20.12 16.99
C ALA A 330 -10.19 20.93 17.82
N ASN A 331 -9.39 20.24 18.64
CA ASN A 331 -8.30 20.86 19.37
C ASN A 331 -7.05 20.80 18.49
N LEU A 332 -6.47 21.94 18.13
CA LEU A 332 -5.25 21.98 17.33
C LEU A 332 -4.00 21.71 18.18
N THR A 333 -3.08 20.91 17.63
CA THR A 333 -1.68 20.84 18.05
C THR A 333 -0.80 21.55 17.03
N ASP A 334 0.47 21.78 17.34
CA ASP A 334 1.44 22.43 16.43
C ASP A 334 1.69 21.63 15.14
N LEU A 335 1.23 20.38 15.06
CA LEU A 335 1.44 19.47 13.93
C LEU A 335 0.22 19.33 13.02
N LEU A 336 -0.89 19.99 13.34
CA LEU A 336 -2.16 19.85 12.62
C LEU A 336 -2.66 21.17 12.06
N GLN A 337 -3.52 21.05 11.06
CA GLN A 337 -4.23 22.16 10.43
C GLN A 337 -5.71 21.80 10.26
N LEU A 338 -6.58 22.79 10.46
CA LEU A 338 -8.00 22.66 10.15
C LEU A 338 -8.21 22.74 8.65
N VAL A 339 -8.92 21.75 8.10
CA VAL A 339 -9.21 21.66 6.66
C VAL A 339 -10.69 21.43 6.42
N LEU A 340 -11.29 22.32 5.64
CA LEU A 340 -12.59 22.16 5.04
C LEU A 340 -12.43 21.59 3.63
N PHE A 341 -12.93 20.37 3.40
CA PHE A 341 -13.10 19.82 2.08
C PHE A 341 -14.42 20.33 1.48
N GLU A 342 -14.33 20.98 0.32
CA GLU A 342 -15.47 21.38 -0.51
C GLU A 342 -15.48 20.50 -1.76
N ILE A 343 -16.47 19.64 -1.89
CA ILE A 343 -16.48 18.58 -2.90
C ILE A 343 -17.64 18.82 -3.85
N LYS A 344 -17.32 18.92 -5.14
CA LYS A 344 -18.31 18.91 -6.22
C LYS A 344 -18.47 17.49 -6.74
N ALA A 345 -19.68 16.94 -6.68
CA ALA A 345 -19.96 15.56 -7.08
C ALA A 345 -21.14 15.49 -8.04
N ASP A 346 -20.96 14.78 -9.16
CA ASP A 346 -22.02 14.53 -10.14
C ASP A 346 -22.64 13.15 -9.89
N ARG A 347 -23.95 13.13 -9.59
CA ARG A 347 -24.74 11.92 -9.30
C ARG A 347 -24.82 10.95 -10.48
N ARG A 348 -24.50 11.40 -11.70
CA ARG A 348 -24.50 10.57 -12.91
C ARG A 348 -23.27 9.68 -13.01
N ILE A 349 -22.21 9.98 -12.26
CA ILE A 349 -21.00 9.14 -12.20
C ILE A 349 -21.34 7.85 -11.45
N LYS A 350 -21.16 6.71 -12.12
CA LYS A 350 -21.55 5.38 -11.61
C LYS A 350 -20.36 4.49 -11.23
N ALA A 351 -19.12 4.87 -11.54
CA ALA A 351 -17.94 4.05 -11.24
C ALA A 351 -17.83 3.68 -9.75
N LYS A 352 -17.94 4.66 -8.86
CA LYS A 352 -18.01 4.46 -7.41
C LYS A 352 -19.24 5.16 -6.85
N PRO A 353 -20.15 4.43 -6.18
CA PRO A 353 -21.41 5.00 -5.77
C PRO A 353 -21.26 5.92 -4.57
N PHE A 354 -22.11 6.92 -4.50
CA PHE A 354 -22.30 7.76 -3.32
C PHE A 354 -23.78 8.11 -3.19
N ALA A 355 -24.26 8.19 -1.96
CA ALA A 355 -25.68 8.40 -1.71
C ALA A 355 -25.93 9.13 -0.40
N ASN A 356 -27.14 9.67 -0.26
CA ASN A 356 -27.65 10.09 1.02
C ASN A 356 -27.99 8.85 1.86
N ILE A 357 -27.31 8.68 2.98
CA ILE A 357 -27.48 7.50 3.84
C ILE A 357 -28.31 7.78 5.10
N THR A 358 -28.96 8.94 5.22
CA THR A 358 -29.77 9.33 6.39
C THR A 358 -30.74 8.21 6.82
N GLN A 359 -31.46 7.62 5.86
CA GLN A 359 -32.45 6.56 6.14
C GLN A 359 -31.82 5.17 6.35
N LEU A 360 -30.59 4.97 5.89
CA LEU A 360 -29.84 3.71 6.01
C LEU A 360 -28.95 3.67 7.25
N SER A 361 -28.61 4.84 7.79
CA SER A 361 -27.72 5.03 8.92
C SER A 361 -28.40 4.67 10.24
N PHE A 362 -27.59 4.26 11.22
CA PHE A 362 -27.98 4.18 12.63
C PHE A 362 -28.38 5.56 13.17
N PHE A 363 -27.75 6.62 12.67
CA PHE A 363 -28.04 8.01 13.03
C PHE A 363 -28.96 8.66 11.99
N GLN A 364 -30.27 8.51 12.18
CA GLN A 364 -31.28 8.99 11.22
C GLN A 364 -31.49 10.51 11.20
N ASP A 365 -30.93 11.22 12.18
CA ASP A 365 -31.04 12.69 12.29
C ASP A 365 -29.93 13.42 11.51
N GLU A 366 -29.04 12.69 10.83
CA GLU A 366 -27.86 13.21 10.14
C GLU A 366 -28.09 13.21 8.63
N GLN A 367 -28.13 14.41 8.02
CA GLN A 367 -28.10 14.56 6.56
C GLN A 367 -26.70 14.26 6.02
N GLU A 368 -26.40 12.97 5.93
CA GLU A 368 -25.10 12.44 5.54
C GLU A 368 -25.09 11.97 4.08
N ILE A 369 -24.17 12.53 3.30
CA ILE A 369 -23.79 11.99 1.99
C ILE A 369 -22.51 11.17 2.17
N CYS A 370 -22.58 9.88 1.87
CA CYS A 370 -21.47 8.96 2.03
C CYS A 370 -20.94 8.51 0.67
N PHE A 371 -19.65 8.75 0.42
CA PHE A 371 -18.94 8.22 -0.74
C PHE A 371 -18.36 6.85 -0.42
N CYS A 372 -18.48 5.93 -1.38
CA CYS A 372 -17.88 4.62 -1.27
C CYS A 372 -16.33 4.72 -1.21
N PHE A 373 -15.71 3.76 -0.51
CA PHE A 373 -14.26 3.58 -0.51
C PHE A 373 -13.72 3.42 -1.95
N GLY A 374 -12.52 3.95 -2.18
CA GLY A 374 -11.91 4.01 -3.51
C GLY A 374 -12.52 5.08 -4.42
N SER A 375 -13.40 5.97 -3.93
CA SER A 375 -13.84 7.13 -4.70
C SER A 375 -12.64 8.04 -5.03
N ILE A 376 -12.56 8.43 -6.31
CA ILE A 376 -11.43 9.19 -6.85
C ILE A 376 -11.88 10.62 -7.13
N PHE A 377 -11.11 11.58 -6.63
CA PHE A 377 -11.32 13.00 -6.80
C PHE A 377 -10.11 13.65 -7.44
N ARG A 378 -10.29 14.80 -8.07
CA ARG A 378 -9.21 15.67 -8.53
C ARG A 378 -9.05 16.84 -7.57
N ILE A 379 -7.82 17.13 -7.18
CA ILE A 379 -7.52 18.29 -6.33
C ILE A 379 -7.56 19.54 -7.20
N GLN A 380 -8.62 20.33 -7.07
CA GLN A 380 -8.82 21.52 -7.90
C GLN A 380 -7.99 22.70 -7.39
N ASN A 381 -8.01 22.94 -6.08
CA ASN A 381 -7.16 23.92 -5.43
C ASN A 381 -7.07 23.71 -3.92
N VAL A 382 -6.07 24.36 -3.32
CA VAL A 382 -5.90 24.44 -1.86
C VAL A 382 -5.69 25.90 -1.49
N VAL A 383 -6.59 26.47 -0.69
CA VAL A 383 -6.62 27.91 -0.35
C VAL A 383 -6.72 28.09 1.17
N TYR A 384 -6.05 29.09 1.73
CA TYR A 384 -6.19 29.42 3.14
C TYR A 384 -7.23 30.51 3.35
N ASP A 385 -8.26 30.23 4.15
CA ASP A 385 -9.27 31.21 4.57
C ASP A 385 -8.79 31.94 5.82
N LYS A 386 -8.26 33.15 5.63
CA LYS A 386 -7.76 34.02 6.70
C LYS A 386 -8.87 34.46 7.67
N GLN A 387 -10.12 34.58 7.22
CA GLN A 387 -11.21 35.07 8.05
C GLN A 387 -11.66 34.00 9.04
N ASN A 388 -11.71 32.74 8.59
CA ASN A 388 -12.18 31.63 9.41
C ASN A 388 -11.05 30.77 10.02
N ASN A 389 -9.79 31.07 9.68
CA ASN A 389 -8.59 30.39 10.17
C ASN A 389 -8.57 28.86 9.90
N PHE A 390 -8.85 28.48 8.65
CA PHE A 390 -8.69 27.11 8.19
C PHE A 390 -8.33 27.06 6.70
N TRP A 391 -7.82 25.93 6.25
CA TRP A 391 -7.57 25.66 4.85
C TRP A 391 -8.82 25.10 4.18
N ILE A 392 -9.01 25.42 2.91
CA ILE A 392 -10.06 24.90 2.05
C ILE A 392 -9.39 24.07 0.97
N VAL A 393 -9.76 22.80 0.88
CA VAL A 393 -9.34 21.90 -0.20
C VAL A 393 -10.55 21.65 -1.08
N ARG A 394 -10.51 22.12 -2.33
CA ARG A 394 -11.59 21.87 -3.28
C ARG A 394 -11.31 20.62 -4.09
N LEU A 395 -12.28 19.71 -4.08
CA LEU A 395 -12.23 18.44 -4.76
C LEU A 395 -13.36 18.34 -5.78
N GLU A 396 -13.10 17.66 -6.90
CA GLU A 396 -14.14 17.30 -7.86
C GLU A 396 -14.14 15.78 -8.07
N LEU A 397 -15.30 15.14 -7.96
CA LEU A 397 -15.42 13.70 -8.21
C LEU A 397 -15.09 13.41 -9.67
N CYS A 398 -14.14 12.50 -9.92
CA CYS A 398 -13.72 12.15 -11.27
C CYS A 398 -14.79 11.30 -11.97
N ASN A 399 -15.03 11.57 -13.24
CA ASN A 399 -15.89 10.77 -14.10
C ASN A 399 -15.07 9.75 -14.91
N ASP A 400 -15.76 8.82 -15.57
CA ASP A 400 -15.15 7.79 -16.43
C ASP A 400 -14.44 8.39 -17.66
N ASP A 401 -14.69 9.66 -17.96
CA ASP A 401 -14.10 10.41 -19.07
C ASP A 401 -12.80 11.14 -18.70
N ASP A 402 -12.43 11.15 -17.42
CA ASP A 402 -11.21 11.79 -16.94
C ASP A 402 -9.98 11.14 -17.62
N HIS A 403 -9.18 11.97 -18.28
CA HIS A 403 -8.06 11.53 -19.11
C HIS A 403 -7.03 10.73 -18.32
N ASP A 404 -6.67 11.18 -17.11
CA ASP A 404 -5.63 10.53 -16.32
C ASP A 404 -6.19 9.24 -15.69
N LEU A 405 -7.45 9.25 -15.29
CA LEU A 405 -8.11 8.05 -14.79
C LEU A 405 -8.22 6.96 -15.87
N ARG A 406 -8.56 7.34 -17.11
CA ARG A 406 -8.54 6.42 -18.27
C ARG A 406 -7.15 5.85 -18.52
N PHE A 407 -6.11 6.67 -18.40
CA PHE A 407 -4.73 6.21 -18.51
C PHE A 407 -4.41 5.17 -17.43
N VAL A 408 -4.77 5.43 -16.17
CA VAL A 408 -4.57 4.47 -15.07
C VAL A 408 -5.30 3.16 -15.33
N TYR A 409 -6.58 3.21 -15.71
CA TYR A 409 -7.34 2.00 -16.01
C TYR A 409 -6.81 1.25 -17.23
N ALA A 410 -6.40 1.94 -18.29
CA ALA A 410 -5.79 1.32 -19.47
C ALA A 410 -4.46 0.64 -19.12
N TYR A 411 -3.64 1.28 -18.28
CA TYR A 411 -2.41 0.68 -17.78
C TYR A 411 -2.69 -0.57 -16.93
N MET A 412 -3.61 -0.47 -15.96
CA MET A 412 -4.03 -1.63 -15.15
C MET A 412 -4.58 -2.77 -16.02
N LYS A 413 -5.39 -2.45 -17.04
CA LYS A 413 -5.92 -3.43 -17.99
C LYS A 413 -4.82 -4.09 -18.80
N ASN A 414 -3.85 -3.33 -19.29
CA ASN A 414 -2.72 -3.86 -20.06
C ASN A 414 -1.81 -4.75 -19.21
N GLU A 415 -1.52 -4.34 -17.98
CA GLU A 415 -0.62 -5.08 -17.09
C GLU A 415 -1.27 -6.31 -16.47
N MET A 416 -2.56 -6.22 -16.13
CA MET A 416 -3.25 -7.21 -15.30
C MET A 416 -4.24 -8.07 -16.08
N GLY A 417 -4.66 -7.64 -17.27
CA GLY A 417 -5.70 -8.29 -18.07
C GLY A 417 -7.06 -7.60 -17.93
N GLU A 418 -8.06 -8.11 -18.67
CA GLU A 418 -9.42 -7.57 -18.61
C GLU A 418 -10.17 -7.98 -17.34
N GLU A 419 -9.78 -9.10 -16.73
CA GLU A 419 -10.44 -9.64 -15.55
C GLU A 419 -9.89 -9.02 -14.26
N THR A 420 -10.81 -8.52 -13.44
CA THR A 420 -10.52 -8.02 -12.10
C THR A 420 -10.96 -9.08 -11.08
N GLY A 421 -10.05 -9.97 -10.71
CA GLY A 421 -10.27 -11.05 -9.75
C GLY A 421 -9.09 -11.24 -8.79
N LEU A 422 -9.15 -12.28 -7.95
CA LEU A 422 -8.07 -12.64 -7.03
C LEU A 422 -6.76 -12.91 -7.76
N LEU A 423 -6.82 -13.43 -8.99
CA LEU A 423 -5.66 -13.70 -9.82
C LEU A 423 -4.89 -12.41 -10.17
N SER A 424 -5.61 -11.41 -10.69
CA SER A 424 -5.07 -10.09 -11.02
C SER A 424 -4.55 -9.35 -9.79
N LEU A 425 -5.21 -9.52 -8.64
CA LEU A 425 -4.74 -9.00 -7.36
C LEU A 425 -3.44 -9.66 -6.90
N GLY A 426 -3.35 -10.99 -6.98
CA GLY A 426 -2.14 -11.75 -6.68
C GLY A 426 -0.96 -11.30 -7.55
N LYS A 427 -1.22 -11.08 -8.85
CA LYS A 427 -0.23 -10.56 -9.80
C LYS A 427 0.26 -9.17 -9.42
N LEU A 428 -0.64 -8.29 -8.97
CA LEU A 428 -0.28 -6.94 -8.52
C LEU A 428 0.56 -6.95 -7.26
N LEU A 429 0.12 -7.70 -6.26
CA LEU A 429 0.84 -7.84 -5.01
C LEU A 429 2.23 -8.39 -5.24
N TRP A 430 2.39 -9.36 -6.15
CA TRP A 430 3.70 -9.84 -6.57
C TRP A 430 4.54 -8.71 -7.20
N LYS A 431 4.01 -7.99 -8.19
CA LYS A 431 4.77 -6.90 -8.87
C LYS A 431 5.17 -5.75 -7.93
N VAL A 432 4.34 -5.43 -6.93
CA VAL A 432 4.64 -4.41 -5.91
C VAL A 432 5.64 -4.93 -4.86
N GLY A 433 5.96 -6.23 -4.87
CA GLY A 433 6.91 -6.87 -3.96
C GLY A 433 6.28 -7.43 -2.68
N ASN A 434 4.95 -7.43 -2.59
CA ASN A 434 4.21 -8.02 -1.47
C ASN A 434 4.01 -9.54 -1.67
N HIS A 435 5.13 -10.27 -1.67
CA HIS A 435 5.17 -11.69 -2.02
C HIS A 435 4.33 -12.57 -1.08
N TYR A 436 4.31 -12.25 0.22
CA TYR A 436 3.55 -13.01 1.21
C TYR A 436 2.04 -13.03 0.90
N LYS A 437 1.46 -11.85 0.61
CA LYS A 437 0.03 -11.76 0.33
C LYS A 437 -0.31 -12.29 -1.06
N ALA A 438 0.56 -12.08 -2.05
CA ALA A 438 0.40 -12.69 -3.36
C ALA A 438 0.33 -14.23 -3.27
N GLU A 439 1.23 -14.84 -2.51
CA GLU A 439 1.27 -16.29 -2.26
C GLU A 439 0.02 -16.79 -1.54
N MET A 440 -0.48 -16.04 -0.55
CA MET A 440 -1.73 -16.36 0.14
C MET A 440 -2.91 -16.44 -0.85
N TYR A 441 -3.05 -15.48 -1.77
CA TYR A 441 -4.14 -15.47 -2.74
C TYR A 441 -4.02 -16.56 -3.79
N TYR A 442 -2.81 -16.82 -4.32
CA TYR A 442 -2.62 -17.91 -5.26
C TYR A 442 -2.88 -19.27 -4.62
N THR A 443 -2.43 -19.49 -3.39
CA THR A 443 -2.70 -20.74 -2.66
C THR A 443 -4.21 -20.93 -2.43
N ARG A 444 -4.92 -19.86 -2.03
CA ARG A 444 -6.37 -19.92 -1.87
C ARG A 444 -7.08 -20.27 -3.18
N LEU A 445 -6.69 -19.66 -4.30
CA LEU A 445 -7.24 -19.99 -5.60
C LEU A 445 -6.97 -21.45 -5.99
N LEU A 446 -5.79 -21.99 -5.68
CA LEU A 446 -5.50 -23.41 -5.90
C LEU A 446 -6.43 -24.36 -5.13
N ASP A 447 -6.93 -23.95 -3.96
CA ASP A 447 -7.88 -24.74 -3.16
C ASP A 447 -9.34 -24.59 -3.64
N GLU A 448 -9.67 -23.51 -4.34
CA GLU A 448 -11.03 -23.16 -4.78
C GLU A 448 -11.33 -23.57 -6.23
N LEU A 449 -10.32 -23.63 -7.10
CA LEU A 449 -10.47 -23.94 -8.53
C LEU A 449 -10.54 -25.46 -8.79
N GLU A 450 -11.31 -25.87 -9.80
CA GLU A 450 -11.38 -27.26 -10.25
C GLU A 450 -10.10 -27.71 -10.96
N ASP A 451 -9.80 -29.01 -10.98
CA ASP A 451 -8.54 -29.57 -11.49
C ASP A 451 -8.24 -29.26 -12.97
N ASP A 452 -9.25 -28.92 -13.77
CA ASP A 452 -9.15 -28.57 -15.19
C ASP A 452 -9.24 -27.06 -15.47
N ASP A 453 -9.34 -26.23 -14.43
CA ASP A 453 -9.46 -24.79 -14.58
C ASP A 453 -8.16 -24.17 -15.17
N PRO A 454 -8.26 -23.39 -16.27
CA PRO A 454 -7.10 -22.76 -16.90
C PRO A 454 -6.35 -21.78 -15.97
N ASP A 455 -7.01 -21.19 -14.96
CA ASP A 455 -6.40 -20.26 -14.01
C ASP A 455 -5.45 -20.93 -13.03
N LEU A 456 -5.55 -22.25 -12.84
CA LEU A 456 -4.57 -23.02 -12.07
C LEU A 456 -3.16 -22.81 -12.62
N ALA A 457 -2.99 -22.75 -13.95
CA ALA A 457 -1.70 -22.51 -14.57
C ALA A 457 -1.14 -21.13 -14.19
N THR A 458 -2.00 -20.12 -14.11
CA THR A 458 -1.59 -18.76 -13.74
C THR A 458 -1.26 -18.66 -12.24
N CYS A 459 -1.99 -19.39 -11.38
CA CYS A 459 -1.67 -19.50 -9.95
C CYS A 459 -0.29 -20.13 -9.73
N TYR A 460 -0.02 -21.27 -10.40
CA TYR A 460 1.29 -21.92 -10.33
C TYR A 460 2.40 -21.04 -10.91
N GLU A 461 2.15 -20.31 -12.01
CA GLU A 461 3.14 -19.33 -12.52
C GLU A 461 3.44 -18.25 -11.49
N GLY A 462 2.41 -17.68 -10.86
CA GLY A 462 2.54 -16.67 -9.82
C GLY A 462 3.37 -17.15 -8.62
N LEU A 463 3.10 -18.36 -8.13
CA LEU A 463 3.88 -19.00 -7.07
C LEU A 463 5.33 -19.29 -7.51
N GLY A 464 5.54 -19.68 -8.77
CA GLY A 464 6.87 -19.88 -9.33
C GLY A 464 7.69 -18.59 -9.37
N ASN A 465 7.07 -17.48 -9.80
CA ASN A 465 7.71 -16.17 -9.81
C ASN A 465 8.06 -15.69 -8.38
N ILE A 466 7.17 -15.90 -7.41
CA ILE A 466 7.43 -15.56 -6.00
C ILE A 466 8.61 -16.38 -5.44
N ALA A 467 8.65 -17.68 -5.74
CA ALA A 467 9.76 -18.55 -5.32
C ALA A 467 11.08 -18.13 -5.98
N ASP A 468 11.06 -17.76 -7.27
CA ASP A 468 12.23 -17.25 -8.00
C ASP A 468 12.76 -15.95 -7.38
N ASP A 469 11.88 -15.00 -7.04
CA ASP A 469 12.27 -13.77 -6.36
C ASP A 469 12.85 -14.00 -4.96
N ARG A 470 12.48 -15.12 -4.30
CA ARG A 470 13.07 -15.59 -3.03
C ARG A 470 14.32 -16.45 -3.21
N SER A 471 14.81 -16.63 -4.45
CA SER A 471 15.92 -17.52 -4.81
C SER A 471 15.69 -19.00 -4.44
N GLN A 472 14.43 -19.42 -4.34
CA GLN A 472 14.01 -20.80 -4.08
C GLN A 472 13.87 -21.55 -5.41
N PHE A 473 15.00 -21.77 -6.09
CA PHE A 473 15.00 -22.20 -7.50
C PHE A 473 14.30 -23.53 -7.75
N ASP A 474 14.49 -24.55 -6.90
CA ASP A 474 13.82 -25.85 -7.05
C ASP A 474 12.30 -25.73 -6.95
N GLN A 475 11.81 -24.93 -6.01
CA GLN A 475 10.38 -24.67 -5.84
C GLN A 475 9.82 -23.89 -7.04
N ALA A 476 10.56 -22.88 -7.52
CA ALA A 476 10.18 -22.11 -8.70
C ALA A 476 10.07 -22.99 -9.95
N ILE A 477 11.05 -23.87 -10.18
CA ILE A 477 11.03 -24.84 -11.29
C ILE A 477 9.84 -25.78 -11.16
N ASN A 478 9.57 -26.31 -9.97
CA ASN A 478 8.43 -27.20 -9.74
C ASN A 478 7.10 -26.50 -10.07
N MET A 479 6.89 -25.29 -9.56
CA MET A 479 5.65 -24.54 -9.80
C MET A 479 5.49 -24.17 -11.29
N HIS A 480 6.55 -23.66 -11.94
CA HIS A 480 6.49 -23.38 -13.39
C HIS A 480 6.27 -24.63 -14.24
N THR A 481 6.79 -25.79 -13.82
CA THR A 481 6.56 -27.06 -14.50
C THR A 481 5.10 -27.51 -14.38
N LYS A 482 4.48 -27.35 -13.20
CA LYS A 482 3.03 -27.61 -13.03
C LYS A 482 2.20 -26.71 -13.94
N ALA A 483 2.51 -25.41 -13.99
CA ALA A 483 1.85 -24.47 -14.91
C ALA A 483 2.00 -24.87 -16.38
N LEU A 484 3.20 -25.29 -16.79
CA LEU A 484 3.48 -25.77 -18.14
C LEU A 484 2.66 -27.01 -18.51
N GLU A 485 2.55 -27.99 -17.63
CA GLU A 485 1.81 -29.23 -17.92
C GLU A 485 0.30 -28.98 -18.06
N ILE A 486 -0.27 -28.05 -17.29
CA ILE A 486 -1.66 -27.62 -17.49
C ILE A 486 -1.83 -26.96 -18.85
N ARG A 487 -0.98 -25.98 -19.18
CA ARG A 487 -1.02 -25.26 -20.47
C ARG A 487 -0.85 -26.19 -21.68
N LYS A 488 -0.03 -27.23 -21.59
CA LYS A 488 0.13 -28.23 -22.65
C LYS A 488 -1.13 -29.08 -22.87
N LYS A 489 -1.97 -29.26 -21.84
CA LYS A 489 -3.23 -29.99 -21.95
C LYS A 489 -4.36 -29.10 -22.50
N THR A 490 -4.37 -27.81 -22.12
CA THR A 490 -5.48 -26.90 -22.42
C THR A 490 -5.26 -26.06 -23.69
N LEU A 491 -4.02 -25.81 -24.11
CA LEU A 491 -3.70 -24.94 -25.25
C LEU A 491 -3.18 -25.73 -26.45
N SER A 492 -3.24 -25.10 -27.63
CA SER A 492 -2.65 -25.66 -28.85
C SER A 492 -1.12 -25.85 -28.70
N PRO A 493 -0.52 -26.91 -29.25
CA PRO A 493 0.92 -27.16 -29.14
C PRO A 493 1.83 -26.02 -29.66
N LYS A 494 1.32 -25.16 -30.54
CA LYS A 494 2.02 -23.99 -31.08
C LYS A 494 1.65 -22.68 -30.37
N ASP A 495 0.95 -22.76 -29.24
CA ASP A 495 0.57 -21.59 -28.44
C ASP A 495 1.80 -20.95 -27.77
N LYS A 496 1.90 -19.63 -27.89
CA LYS A 496 3.03 -18.84 -27.36
C LYS A 496 3.08 -18.86 -25.83
N ILE A 497 1.96 -19.08 -25.16
CA ILE A 497 1.90 -19.20 -23.69
C ILE A 497 2.71 -20.42 -23.22
N ILE A 498 2.73 -21.51 -23.99
CA ILE A 498 3.58 -22.68 -23.71
C ILE A 498 5.06 -22.30 -23.85
N ALA A 499 5.41 -21.52 -24.88
CA ALA A 499 6.77 -21.02 -25.06
C ALA A 499 7.21 -20.13 -23.88
N PHE A 500 6.32 -19.26 -23.39
CA PHE A 500 6.58 -18.44 -22.20
C PHE A 500 6.84 -19.28 -20.95
N SER A 501 6.07 -20.36 -20.72
CA SER A 501 6.34 -21.28 -19.61
C SER A 501 7.74 -21.90 -19.69
N TYR A 502 8.19 -22.32 -20.87
CA TYR A 502 9.57 -22.79 -21.07
C TYR A 502 10.62 -21.70 -20.83
N VAL A 503 10.33 -20.46 -21.24
CA VAL A 503 11.21 -19.32 -20.96
C VAL A 503 11.36 -19.08 -19.46
N ASN A 504 10.26 -19.09 -18.69
CA ASN A 504 10.30 -18.88 -17.24
C ASN A 504 11.16 -19.96 -16.55
N ILE A 505 10.96 -21.24 -16.90
CA ILE A 505 11.81 -22.34 -16.42
C ILE A 505 13.28 -22.13 -16.80
N GLY A 506 13.55 -21.73 -18.05
CA GLY A 506 14.90 -21.44 -18.52
C GLY A 506 15.58 -20.28 -17.78
N VAL A 507 14.82 -19.25 -17.41
CA VAL A 507 15.31 -18.11 -16.61
C VAL A 507 15.74 -18.58 -15.22
N VAL A 508 14.91 -19.39 -14.57
CA VAL A 508 15.23 -19.94 -13.24
C VAL A 508 16.50 -20.81 -13.29
N TYR A 509 16.62 -21.70 -14.28
CA TYR A 509 17.86 -22.47 -14.47
C TYR A 509 19.08 -21.58 -14.76
N THR A 510 18.90 -20.47 -15.49
CA THR A 510 19.97 -19.51 -15.78
C THR A 510 20.45 -18.78 -14.51
N LYS A 511 19.54 -18.55 -13.55
CA LYS A 511 19.85 -18.00 -12.22
C LYS A 511 20.51 -19.04 -11.32
N ASN A 512 20.06 -20.30 -11.38
CA ASN A 512 20.66 -21.44 -10.69
C ASN A 512 21.99 -21.93 -11.30
N ASN A 513 22.50 -21.23 -12.32
CA ASN A 513 23.74 -21.57 -13.05
C ASN A 513 23.73 -22.94 -13.78
N GLU A 514 22.56 -23.53 -14.01
CA GLU A 514 22.38 -24.77 -14.78
C GLU A 514 22.19 -24.47 -16.27
N LEU A 515 23.24 -23.96 -16.91
CA LEU A 515 23.17 -23.36 -18.24
C LEU A 515 22.75 -24.34 -19.34
N ASP A 516 23.01 -25.64 -19.22
CA ASP A 516 22.58 -26.62 -20.23
C ASP A 516 21.07 -26.90 -20.16
N LEU A 517 20.50 -26.98 -18.95
CA LEU A 517 19.06 -27.12 -18.77
C LEU A 517 18.31 -25.85 -19.19
N ALA A 518 18.87 -24.68 -18.89
CA ALA A 518 18.34 -23.41 -19.39
C ALA A 518 18.29 -23.37 -20.92
N LEU A 519 19.39 -23.74 -21.59
CA LEU A 519 19.47 -23.78 -23.05
C LEU A 519 18.44 -24.76 -23.63
N LYS A 520 18.31 -25.95 -23.05
CA LYS A 520 17.29 -26.94 -23.47
C LYS A 520 15.87 -26.37 -23.42
N ASN A 521 15.52 -25.63 -22.38
CA ASN A 521 14.20 -25.01 -22.25
C ASN A 521 14.00 -23.86 -23.25
N TYR A 522 15.00 -22.98 -23.44
CA TYR A 522 14.90 -21.92 -24.45
C TYR A 522 14.81 -22.44 -25.88
N LEU A 523 15.50 -23.54 -26.22
CA LEU A 523 15.39 -24.17 -27.53
C LEU A 523 14.00 -24.78 -27.76
N LYS A 524 13.39 -25.39 -26.73
CA LYS A 524 11.98 -25.82 -26.80
C LYS A 524 11.02 -24.65 -27.01
N ALA A 525 11.22 -23.55 -26.30
CA ALA A 525 10.43 -22.33 -26.50
C ALA A 525 10.58 -21.81 -27.95
N LEU A 526 11.82 -21.78 -28.47
CA LEU A 526 12.11 -21.33 -29.82
C LEU A 526 11.47 -22.23 -30.91
N ASP A 527 11.41 -23.54 -30.68
CA ASP A 527 10.74 -24.49 -31.58
C ASP A 527 9.23 -24.26 -31.66
N ILE A 528 8.59 -23.90 -30.54
CA ILE A 528 7.17 -23.56 -30.49
C ILE A 528 6.89 -22.31 -31.32
N VAL A 529 7.69 -21.25 -31.15
CA VAL A 529 7.55 -19.98 -31.90
C VAL A 529 8.30 -19.96 -33.24
N SER A 530 8.74 -21.13 -33.73
CA SER A 530 9.48 -21.22 -34.99
C SER A 530 8.66 -20.64 -36.14
N GLY A 531 9.26 -19.70 -36.88
CA GLY A 531 8.61 -18.99 -37.98
C GLY A 531 7.85 -17.71 -37.60
N SER A 532 7.66 -17.40 -36.31
CA SER A 532 7.11 -16.10 -35.91
C SER A 532 8.21 -15.04 -35.70
N GLN A 533 7.98 -13.84 -36.23
CA GLN A 533 8.79 -12.66 -35.91
C GLN A 533 8.02 -11.75 -34.96
N ASP A 534 7.93 -12.18 -33.69
CA ASP A 534 7.27 -11.43 -32.62
C ASP A 534 8.21 -11.13 -31.44
N LEU A 535 7.70 -10.38 -30.46
CA LEU A 535 8.46 -9.98 -29.28
C LEU A 535 8.82 -11.17 -28.37
N THR A 536 8.07 -12.26 -28.42
CA THR A 536 8.38 -13.50 -27.68
C THR A 536 9.63 -14.14 -28.27
N THR A 537 9.69 -14.29 -29.61
CA THR A 537 10.87 -14.79 -30.32
C THR A 537 12.10 -13.92 -30.06
N ALA A 538 11.94 -12.58 -30.06
CA ALA A 538 13.04 -11.68 -29.71
C ALA A 538 13.55 -11.89 -28.27
N THR A 539 12.66 -12.15 -27.32
CA THR A 539 13.02 -12.39 -25.91
C THR A 539 13.75 -13.72 -25.75
N ILE A 540 13.31 -14.79 -26.42
CA ILE A 540 13.99 -16.08 -26.42
C ILE A 540 15.42 -15.94 -26.99
N TYR A 541 15.58 -15.26 -28.13
CA TYR A 541 16.91 -15.00 -28.69
C TYR A 541 17.80 -14.19 -27.77
N ASN A 542 17.25 -13.19 -27.06
CA ASN A 542 18.00 -12.43 -26.08
C ASN A 542 18.53 -13.32 -24.95
N ASN A 543 17.68 -14.21 -24.42
CA ASN A 543 18.03 -15.10 -23.32
C ASN A 543 19.04 -16.17 -23.73
N ILE A 544 18.92 -16.72 -24.95
CA ILE A 544 19.93 -17.63 -25.51
C ILE A 544 21.27 -16.91 -25.69
N GLY A 545 21.25 -15.67 -26.20
CA GLY A 545 22.45 -14.85 -26.34
C GLY A 545 23.15 -14.58 -25.01
N GLU A 546 22.38 -14.22 -23.98
CA GLU A 546 22.88 -14.02 -22.62
C GLU A 546 23.47 -15.30 -22.01
N LEU A 547 22.86 -16.46 -22.31
CA LEU A 547 23.37 -17.75 -21.86
C LEU A 547 24.71 -18.10 -22.51
N TYR A 548 24.85 -17.86 -23.80
CA TYR A 548 26.14 -18.03 -24.49
C TYR A 548 27.20 -17.05 -24.00
N ARG A 549 26.81 -15.81 -23.67
CA ARG A 549 27.69 -14.84 -23.00
C ARG A 549 28.21 -15.38 -21.67
N LYS A 550 27.33 -15.92 -20.81
CA LYS A 550 27.74 -16.58 -19.55
C LYS A 550 28.67 -17.79 -19.76
N LYS A 551 28.53 -18.50 -20.88
CA LYS A 551 29.44 -19.59 -21.30
C LYS A 551 30.73 -19.12 -21.96
N ALA A 552 30.97 -17.80 -22.07
CA ALA A 552 32.07 -17.20 -22.81
C ALA A 552 32.12 -17.59 -24.32
N GLN A 553 30.98 -17.99 -24.90
CA GLN A 553 30.83 -18.29 -26.32
C GLN A 553 30.30 -17.07 -27.07
N TYR A 554 31.17 -16.05 -27.19
CA TYR A 554 30.76 -14.70 -27.60
C TYR A 554 30.24 -14.60 -29.04
N ASP A 555 30.75 -15.40 -29.98
CA ASP A 555 30.26 -15.40 -31.37
C ASP A 555 28.78 -15.82 -31.46
N LEU A 556 28.43 -16.90 -30.74
CA LEU A 556 27.04 -17.37 -30.63
C LEU A 556 26.16 -16.36 -29.89
N ALA A 557 26.70 -15.73 -28.84
CA ALA A 557 26.01 -14.66 -28.13
C ALA A 557 25.64 -13.50 -29.07
N CYS A 558 26.63 -12.98 -29.82
CA CYS A 558 26.44 -11.91 -30.80
C CYS A 558 25.42 -12.29 -31.88
N GLN A 559 25.46 -13.52 -32.39
CA GLN A 559 24.51 -13.99 -33.40
C GLN A 559 23.06 -13.94 -32.90
N HIS A 560 22.81 -14.47 -31.69
CA HIS A 560 21.46 -14.51 -31.13
C HIS A 560 20.97 -13.13 -30.66
N LEU A 561 21.83 -12.32 -30.04
CA LEU A 561 21.49 -10.96 -29.63
C LEU A 561 21.18 -10.06 -30.83
N SER A 562 21.90 -10.21 -31.94
CA SER A 562 21.64 -9.46 -33.18
C SER A 562 20.27 -9.80 -33.78
N LYS A 563 19.87 -11.08 -33.76
CA LYS A 563 18.52 -11.51 -34.17
C LYS A 563 17.45 -10.88 -33.27
N SER A 564 17.64 -10.89 -31.96
CA SER A 564 16.73 -10.25 -31.00
C SER A 564 16.57 -8.75 -31.27
N LEU A 565 17.69 -8.03 -31.43
CA LEU A 565 17.70 -6.59 -31.72
C LEU A 565 17.00 -6.28 -33.04
N SER A 566 17.24 -7.07 -34.08
CA SER A 566 16.61 -6.89 -35.40
C SER A 566 15.08 -6.98 -35.30
N ILE A 567 14.56 -8.01 -34.63
CA ILE A 567 13.11 -8.18 -34.44
C ILE A 567 12.54 -7.02 -33.62
N ARG A 568 13.19 -6.64 -32.50
CA ARG A 568 12.73 -5.52 -31.66
C ARG A 568 12.70 -4.19 -32.41
N ARG A 569 13.70 -3.89 -33.24
CA ARG A 569 13.72 -2.68 -34.07
C ARG A 569 12.65 -2.68 -35.16
N ALA A 570 12.27 -3.86 -35.67
CA ALA A 570 11.22 -3.97 -36.68
C ALA A 570 9.81 -3.79 -36.09
N LEU A 571 9.59 -4.19 -34.83
CA LEU A 571 8.26 -4.22 -34.21
C LEU A 571 7.98 -3.07 -33.25
N LEU A 572 9.01 -2.46 -32.67
CA LEU A 572 8.86 -1.47 -31.60
C LEU A 572 9.20 -0.06 -32.09
N PRO A 573 8.59 0.98 -31.49
CA PRO A 573 9.03 2.36 -31.71
C PRO A 573 10.52 2.55 -31.41
N GLU A 574 11.16 3.48 -32.11
CA GLU A 574 12.63 3.67 -32.07
C GLU A 574 13.20 3.82 -30.66
N ASN A 575 12.47 4.49 -29.76
CA ASN A 575 12.88 4.71 -28.38
C ASN A 575 12.26 3.69 -27.41
N HIS A 576 11.83 2.50 -27.83
CA HIS A 576 11.21 1.56 -26.89
C HIS A 576 12.24 0.95 -25.92
N PRO A 577 11.94 0.80 -24.60
CA PRO A 577 12.87 0.25 -23.61
C PRO A 577 13.41 -1.14 -23.95
N GLY A 578 12.62 -1.97 -24.64
CA GLY A 578 13.06 -3.28 -25.13
C GLY A 578 14.27 -3.22 -26.09
N ILE A 579 14.39 -2.16 -26.89
CA ILE A 579 15.55 -1.94 -27.78
C ILE A 579 16.79 -1.58 -26.94
N ALA A 580 16.61 -0.75 -25.90
CA ALA A 580 17.69 -0.43 -24.94
C ALA A 580 18.22 -1.68 -24.23
N VAL A 581 17.36 -2.63 -23.86
CA VAL A 581 17.81 -3.92 -23.29
C VAL A 581 18.73 -4.65 -24.25
N SER A 582 18.37 -4.75 -25.53
CA SER A 582 19.21 -5.43 -26.53
C SER A 582 20.57 -4.75 -26.72
N TYR A 583 20.60 -3.42 -26.84
CA TYR A 583 21.86 -2.69 -26.93
C TYR A 583 22.71 -2.87 -25.67
N SER A 584 22.11 -2.82 -24.48
CA SER A 584 22.85 -3.03 -23.23
C SER A 584 23.49 -4.42 -23.17
N THR A 585 22.78 -5.46 -23.59
CA THR A 585 23.31 -6.83 -23.57
C THR A 585 24.43 -7.02 -24.59
N ILE A 586 24.31 -6.44 -25.79
CA ILE A 586 25.40 -6.43 -26.78
C ILE A 586 26.61 -5.65 -26.23
N GLY A 587 26.38 -4.51 -25.58
CA GLY A 587 27.44 -3.73 -24.92
C GLY A 587 28.19 -4.53 -23.86
N ASN A 588 27.50 -5.36 -23.07
CA ASN A 588 28.13 -6.28 -22.12
C ASN A 588 29.04 -7.29 -22.84
N VAL A 589 28.58 -7.90 -23.93
CA VAL A 589 29.40 -8.83 -24.72
C VAL A 589 30.65 -8.12 -25.26
N CYS A 590 30.50 -6.95 -25.88
CA CYS A 590 31.62 -6.16 -26.39
C CYS A 590 32.63 -5.81 -25.28
N CYS A 591 32.14 -5.44 -24.09
CA CYS A 591 33.02 -5.14 -22.95
C CYS A 591 33.81 -6.37 -22.49
N GLU A 592 33.18 -7.54 -22.42
CA GLU A 592 33.82 -8.79 -21.96
C GLU A 592 34.86 -9.34 -22.94
N ILE A 593 34.70 -9.09 -24.25
CA ILE A 593 35.71 -9.44 -25.26
C ILE A 593 36.81 -8.38 -25.41
N GLY A 594 36.73 -7.25 -24.69
CA GLY A 594 37.70 -6.15 -24.74
C GLY A 594 37.47 -5.12 -25.84
N ASP A 595 36.37 -5.19 -26.60
CA ASP A 595 35.96 -4.15 -27.55
C ASP A 595 35.22 -3.01 -26.82
N TYR A 596 35.99 -2.22 -26.09
CA TYR A 596 35.48 -1.10 -25.28
C TYR A 596 34.83 0.00 -26.12
N GLN A 597 35.27 0.22 -27.36
CA GLN A 597 34.69 1.23 -28.24
C GLN A 597 33.26 0.85 -28.63
N SER A 598 33.04 -0.39 -29.08
CA SER A 598 31.70 -0.88 -29.38
C SER A 598 30.83 -0.96 -28.14
N ALA A 599 31.40 -1.32 -26.97
CA ALA A 599 30.68 -1.32 -25.71
C ALA A 599 30.12 0.07 -25.36
N LEU A 600 30.96 1.12 -25.44
CA LEU A 600 30.53 2.50 -25.19
C LEU A 600 29.44 2.96 -26.16
N VAL A 601 29.56 2.65 -27.45
CA VAL A 601 28.53 3.00 -28.46
C VAL A 601 27.19 2.36 -28.12
N ASN A 602 27.18 1.08 -27.74
CA ASN A 602 25.96 0.37 -27.39
C ASN A 602 25.35 0.86 -26.06
N TYR A 603 26.18 1.14 -25.05
CA TYR A 603 25.70 1.72 -23.80
C TYR A 603 25.19 3.15 -23.96
N GLN A 604 25.79 3.96 -24.84
CA GLN A 604 25.29 5.30 -25.14
C GLN A 604 23.91 5.23 -25.82
N LYS A 605 23.72 4.34 -26.80
CA LYS A 605 22.37 4.11 -27.40
C LYS A 605 21.35 3.67 -26.36
N THR A 606 21.76 2.79 -25.44
CA THR A 606 20.94 2.37 -24.30
C THR A 606 20.54 3.58 -23.44
N LEU A 607 21.52 4.44 -23.12
CA LEU A 607 21.32 5.61 -22.29
C LEU A 607 20.41 6.63 -22.97
N ASP A 608 20.62 6.92 -24.25
CA ASP A 608 19.81 7.87 -25.03
C ASP A 608 18.35 7.46 -25.09
N ILE A 609 18.08 6.17 -25.32
CA ILE A 609 16.72 5.62 -25.28
C ILE A 609 16.13 5.78 -23.88
N ARG A 610 16.87 5.36 -22.83
CA ARG A 610 16.39 5.41 -21.44
C ARG A 610 16.10 6.85 -20.99
N LEU A 611 16.93 7.82 -21.38
CA LEU A 611 16.73 9.24 -21.07
C LEU A 611 15.54 9.86 -21.80
N LYS A 612 15.26 9.43 -23.04
CA LYS A 612 14.10 9.89 -23.82
C LYS A 612 12.80 9.25 -23.39
N THR A 613 12.83 8.02 -22.87
CA THR A 613 11.63 7.37 -22.33
C THR A 613 11.35 7.82 -20.92
N ILE A 614 12.30 7.64 -20.00
CA ILE A 614 12.10 7.81 -18.56
C ILE A 614 13.43 8.18 -17.89
N PRO A 615 13.75 9.47 -17.75
CA PRO A 615 14.92 9.88 -17.01
C PRO A 615 14.76 9.47 -15.53
N LYS A 616 15.82 8.89 -14.94
CA LYS A 616 15.93 8.48 -13.51
C LYS A 616 15.22 7.17 -13.12
N GLN A 617 15.40 6.10 -13.89
CA GLN A 617 15.07 4.74 -13.44
C GLN A 617 16.29 3.97 -12.93
N ARG A 618 16.07 2.91 -12.14
CA ARG A 618 17.15 2.02 -11.64
C ARG A 618 18.04 1.52 -12.77
N ASP A 619 17.45 1.14 -13.90
CA ASP A 619 18.18 0.66 -15.08
C ASP A 619 18.99 1.76 -15.77
N THR A 620 18.56 3.03 -15.71
CA THR A 620 19.37 4.16 -16.17
C THR A 620 20.65 4.28 -15.33
N GLY A 621 20.54 4.13 -14.00
CA GLY A 621 21.69 4.05 -13.10
C GLY A 621 22.65 2.90 -13.46
N LYS A 622 22.11 1.72 -13.82
CA LYS A 622 22.94 0.60 -14.30
C LYS A 622 23.69 0.94 -15.59
N THR A 623 23.07 1.63 -16.55
CA THR A 623 23.76 2.04 -17.78
C THR A 623 24.93 2.98 -17.48
N TYR A 624 24.70 3.99 -16.65
CA TYR A 624 25.78 4.90 -16.21
C TYR A 624 26.93 4.14 -15.54
N ARG A 625 26.61 3.20 -14.63
CA ARG A 625 27.63 2.34 -14.01
C ARG A 625 28.39 1.52 -15.04
N ASN A 626 27.72 0.92 -16.03
CA ASN A 626 28.39 0.14 -17.07
C ASN A 626 29.32 1.00 -17.93
N ILE A 627 28.89 2.21 -18.32
CA ILE A 627 29.74 3.18 -19.02
C ILE A 627 30.97 3.54 -18.16
N ALA A 628 30.78 3.75 -16.86
CA ALA A 628 31.87 4.05 -15.94
C ALA A 628 32.92 2.93 -15.87
N ILE A 629 32.47 1.67 -15.83
CA ILE A 629 33.36 0.49 -15.87
C ILE A 629 34.20 0.48 -17.14
N VAL A 630 33.59 0.75 -18.31
CA VAL A 630 34.36 0.78 -19.57
C VAL A 630 35.42 1.88 -19.54
N TYR A 631 35.08 3.08 -19.05
CA TYR A 631 36.05 4.16 -18.88
C TYR A 631 37.16 3.81 -17.90
N GLU A 632 36.85 3.11 -16.81
CA GLU A 632 37.83 2.63 -15.84
C GLU A 632 38.80 1.62 -16.47
N LEU A 633 38.29 0.66 -17.26
CA LEU A 633 39.10 -0.29 -18.02
C LEU A 633 39.98 0.38 -19.07
N CYS A 634 39.55 1.53 -19.60
CA CYS A 634 40.33 2.38 -20.50
C CYS A 634 41.25 3.37 -19.78
N HIS A 635 41.39 3.29 -18.45
CA HIS A 635 42.15 4.22 -17.60
C HIS A 635 41.71 5.71 -17.68
N GLN A 636 40.48 5.97 -18.11
CA GLN A 636 39.87 7.30 -18.17
C GLN A 636 39.09 7.59 -16.87
N TYR A 637 39.82 7.70 -15.76
CA TYR A 637 39.24 7.74 -14.42
C TYR A 637 38.32 8.94 -14.14
N GLN A 638 38.56 10.11 -14.75
CA GLN A 638 37.67 11.27 -14.61
C GLN A 638 36.28 11.01 -15.22
N SER A 639 36.24 10.43 -16.42
CA SER A 639 35.00 10.03 -17.10
C SER A 639 34.28 8.92 -16.33
N ALA A 640 35.03 7.97 -15.76
CA ALA A 640 34.47 6.93 -14.90
C ALA A 640 33.78 7.52 -13.65
N LEU A 641 34.46 8.44 -12.94
CA LEU A 641 33.89 9.11 -11.75
C LEU A 641 32.63 9.89 -12.08
N PHE A 642 32.61 10.63 -13.19
CA PHE A 642 31.41 11.36 -13.62
C PHE A 642 30.21 10.41 -13.74
N ASN A 643 30.37 9.30 -14.46
CA ASN A 643 29.31 8.35 -14.72
C ASN A 643 28.89 7.57 -13.45
N TYR A 644 29.82 7.16 -12.60
CA TYR A 644 29.48 6.53 -11.31
C TYR A 644 28.69 7.48 -10.40
N ASN A 645 29.01 8.78 -10.38
CA ASN A 645 28.24 9.77 -9.62
C ASN A 645 26.82 9.97 -10.17
N GLN A 646 26.62 9.93 -11.49
CA GLN A 646 25.26 9.94 -12.07
C GLN A 646 24.46 8.70 -11.66
N ALA A 647 25.07 7.52 -11.69
CA ALA A 647 24.44 6.28 -11.22
C ALA A 647 24.04 6.38 -9.74
N LEU A 648 24.94 6.86 -8.87
CA LEU A 648 24.69 7.05 -7.44
C LEU A 648 23.55 8.04 -7.20
N ARG A 649 23.53 9.17 -7.90
CA ARG A 649 22.47 10.19 -7.77
C ARG A 649 21.09 9.63 -8.10
N ILE A 650 20.98 8.83 -9.17
CA ILE A 650 19.72 8.18 -9.55
C ILE A 650 19.30 7.17 -8.49
N TRP A 651 20.22 6.29 -8.06
CA TRP A 651 19.87 5.26 -7.08
C TRP A 651 19.53 5.81 -5.70
N GLN A 652 20.17 6.90 -5.25
CA GLN A 652 19.81 7.57 -3.98
C GLN A 652 18.41 8.17 -3.98
N GLN A 653 17.84 8.48 -5.14
CA GLN A 653 16.46 8.97 -5.25
C GLN A 653 15.43 7.84 -5.22
N LEU A 654 15.84 6.60 -5.51
CA LEU A 654 14.94 5.46 -5.74
C LEU A 654 15.05 4.35 -4.69
N LEU A 655 16.19 4.25 -4.01
CA LEU A 655 16.53 3.11 -3.18
C LEU A 655 16.95 3.58 -1.78
N GLU A 656 16.65 2.75 -0.78
CA GLU A 656 17.11 2.95 0.59
C GLU A 656 18.64 3.08 0.63
N PRO A 657 19.21 3.93 1.52
CA PRO A 657 20.66 4.16 1.58
C PRO A 657 21.51 2.90 1.79
N THR A 658 20.92 1.83 2.33
CA THR A 658 21.54 0.52 2.59
C THR A 658 21.46 -0.44 1.41
N HIS A 659 20.85 -0.05 0.29
CA HIS A 659 20.66 -0.94 -0.87
C HIS A 659 22.02 -1.35 -1.48
N PRO A 660 22.22 -2.64 -1.84
CA PRO A 660 23.50 -3.16 -2.35
C PRO A 660 24.08 -2.38 -3.52
N ASP A 661 23.25 -1.97 -4.49
CA ASP A 661 23.68 -1.15 -5.64
C ASP A 661 24.31 0.20 -5.22
N ILE A 662 23.78 0.87 -4.18
CA ILE A 662 24.33 2.13 -3.65
C ILE A 662 25.67 1.88 -2.96
N LEU A 663 25.75 0.82 -2.14
CA LEU A 663 26.98 0.47 -1.45
C LEU A 663 28.10 0.14 -2.45
N LYS A 664 27.76 -0.66 -3.48
CA LYS A 664 28.69 -1.07 -4.52
C LYS A 664 29.23 0.11 -5.33
N VAL A 665 28.36 1.02 -5.78
CA VAL A 665 28.85 2.18 -6.56
C VAL A 665 29.68 3.15 -5.72
N LYS A 666 29.38 3.30 -4.42
CA LYS A 666 30.22 4.09 -3.51
C LYS A 666 31.62 3.49 -3.36
N GLU A 667 31.71 2.17 -3.29
CA GLU A 667 32.98 1.44 -3.27
C GLU A 667 33.75 1.63 -4.59
N GLU A 668 33.08 1.50 -5.74
CA GLU A 668 33.67 1.74 -7.07
C GLU A 668 34.20 3.18 -7.20
N ILE A 669 33.44 4.19 -6.74
CA ILE A 669 33.90 5.58 -6.68
C ILE A 669 35.15 5.73 -5.81
N LYS A 670 35.19 5.07 -4.66
CA LYS A 670 36.36 5.10 -3.76
C LYS A 670 37.59 4.50 -4.43
N GLN A 671 37.43 3.35 -5.09
CA GLN A 671 38.51 2.66 -5.81
C GLN A 671 39.05 3.51 -6.97
N VAL A 672 38.17 4.10 -7.78
CA VAL A 672 38.61 4.97 -8.89
C VAL A 672 39.31 6.24 -8.38
N ASN A 673 38.81 6.85 -7.30
CA ASN A 673 39.50 7.98 -6.68
C ASN A 673 40.92 7.60 -6.25
N GLN A 674 41.12 6.44 -5.61
CA GLN A 674 42.46 5.97 -5.23
C GLN A 674 43.39 5.83 -6.44
N LYS A 675 42.90 5.29 -7.56
CA LYS A 675 43.67 5.17 -8.81
C LYS A 675 44.01 6.54 -9.40
N LEU A 676 43.11 7.52 -9.29
CA LEU A 676 43.33 8.89 -9.77
C LEU A 676 44.45 9.61 -8.98
N TYR A 677 44.58 9.34 -7.67
CA TYR A 677 45.65 9.92 -6.82
C TYR A 677 47.01 9.23 -6.98
N GLN A 678 47.09 8.12 -7.73
CA GLN A 678 48.31 7.36 -8.00
C GLN A 678 48.95 7.69 -9.36
N ILE A 679 48.33 8.59 -10.13
CA ILE A 679 48.77 9.11 -11.43
C ILE A 679 49.21 10.55 -11.22
#